data_AF-A0A941IGJ4-F1
#
_entry.id   AF-A0A941IGJ4-F1
#
_cell.length_a   1.000
_cell.length_b   1.000
_cell.length_c   1.000
_cell.angle_alpha   90.00
_cell.angle_beta   90.00
_cell.angle_gamma   90.00
#
_symmetry.space_group_name_H-M   'P 1'
#
loop_
_entity.id
_entity.type
_entity.pdbx_description
1 polymer ?
#
loop_
_entity_poly.entity_id
_entity_poly.type
_entity_poly.pdbx_seq_one_letter_code
_entity_poly.pdbx_strand_id
1 'polypeptide(L)'
;MRGDKGTDMQEFAGAAAPPPALMRISAAADGSVWALDHAGALLTTTDDEVAWQARPFPAPNRLVSVGAGSDGAVFGTAEDGLVYTYTDTWKPTAQPGVRLASVSVGGAGTVWGVDAQGGLQTFDASADAWKPVTPPAGSSGARVAAAADGSVFCLTTKGIAYALSGTTWQPLASAAALIDIAAGAAGWVWSVSSDGSLAQYDGQQWQPVGTPGGEAVAHVACGADLTVWVIDAAGRLYEFDAKNDAWLPIAAPAALGAIALGGVQAAWALGKDGTAYQYTEAADIWIASGAPGSFTQLAAVDNSTVWTIDAHGAVQRLSRSGQEWSAAAEPAGPVWIAAGHDGSIWGAGKDGAVLGLDQVHGEWQPLPAPPAAAVRVSAGDAASVTALDAAGAVHQYDSAAKSWATLDQQAPEGGFTDISALPGGAVFAVAADTVRLYLGEWVPTGTPAVAVAAASATDAWAIDPSGHPAHFLRSSAEATQSSRPDLPGWDAEDVFDETRSTHLYIVNRAIRLCAAQGGPVGAWLAAKLQPGAGRLPDNPLHNQMCQGLYDADFVDPYNDPVLIFVPTYQSHFYDPRTGENWLGKTSPTALTQGTEYFDKSVAAYRDGRIDGSRGAGYRLGLALHYMTDATQPMHSSNFTNLSSGPIVGFHSAYEGCVLAYQSAPRFQPTPFPIPRFGGDPGEYITAAAKHSRPNVIRILPPNVFTDYHGYLTSEDLARIERSAPDLIGYAIAATAGLLFAWGNLLYTRPKDWEDMGQPAPDVTAVAGIGATMTADGRPYLFAKGSDGNLWVRWDYGANNFRWTNQHAPDGRAIASGIGAGNSSYGPAAFMLDETGGVLANWWTGSDWDWNDLGAPPSNGSAPARITGTAVAALPEVDAAVFVVTDQGTLFKNQVPASQWEQVQPPPGLKAVSLLGATIANRGPGQDKRCVLAIMSDRDLWLWEEDAYADGSWSRIGQPPGTTIAASLGVASLQSFALGADGQVWFCQWDTGYGSWTPVGQPPDDLDIVSGLTLNPAQYPYYAPLVMGVAAKGPVALGQQLLEDDTPVWLWEDRGTPGETSIASTVGFVPYQGDYLTAVIGADGHLWA
;
A
#
# COMPACT_ATOMS: atom_id res chain seq x y z
N MET A 1 26.55 -27.25 -36.91
CA MET A 1 26.50 -27.14 -38.39
C MET A 1 26.39 -25.66 -38.74
N ARG A 2 27.29 -25.15 -39.57
CA ARG A 2 27.30 -23.76 -40.08
C ARG A 2 26.11 -23.51 -41.00
N GLY A 3 25.64 -22.27 -41.05
CA GLY A 3 24.68 -21.81 -42.06
C GLY A 3 24.35 -20.33 -41.93
N ASP A 4 25.33 -19.47 -42.22
CA ASP A 4 25.13 -18.04 -42.50
C ASP A 4 24.21 -17.82 -43.72
N LYS A 5 23.36 -16.80 -43.64
CA LYS A 5 23.04 -15.89 -44.75
C LYS A 5 22.81 -14.48 -44.20
N GLY A 6 23.77 -13.59 -44.46
CA GLY A 6 23.62 -12.15 -44.33
C GLY A 6 23.21 -11.47 -45.63
N THR A 7 23.39 -10.13 -45.61
CA THR A 7 23.22 -9.06 -46.63
C THR A 7 21.80 -8.47 -46.72
N ASP A 8 21.55 -7.18 -46.49
CA ASP A 8 22.40 -5.98 -46.59
C ASP A 8 22.07 -4.91 -45.54
N MET A 9 23.12 -4.43 -44.84
CA MET A 9 23.16 -3.10 -44.23
C MET A 9 23.75 -2.13 -45.24
N GLN A 10 23.03 -1.05 -45.56
CA GLN A 10 23.65 0.16 -46.10
C GLN A 10 24.10 1.03 -44.91
N GLU A 11 25.41 1.26 -44.83
CA GLU A 11 26.02 2.26 -43.96
C GLU A 11 25.46 3.66 -44.26
N PHE A 12 24.87 4.30 -43.26
CA PHE A 12 25.05 5.74 -43.07
C PHE A 12 26.03 5.93 -41.92
N ALA A 13 27.28 6.19 -42.28
CA ALA A 13 28.29 6.70 -41.38
C ALA A 13 27.86 8.09 -40.89
N GLY A 14 27.53 8.16 -39.61
CA GLY A 14 27.34 9.38 -38.83
C GLY A 14 27.53 9.00 -37.37
N ALA A 15 28.77 8.72 -36.97
CA ALA A 15 29.10 8.43 -35.59
C ALA A 15 28.72 9.64 -34.72
N ALA A 16 27.60 9.56 -34.01
CA ALA A 16 27.36 10.39 -32.84
C ALA A 16 28.43 10.02 -31.81
N ALA A 17 29.07 11.04 -31.22
CA ALA A 17 30.04 10.86 -30.16
C ALA A 17 29.44 10.05 -28.99
N PRO A 18 30.25 9.28 -28.23
CA PRO A 18 29.76 8.63 -27.01
C PRO A 18 29.13 9.66 -26.07
N PRO A 19 28.07 9.31 -25.32
CA PRO A 19 27.43 10.22 -24.38
C PRO A 19 28.44 10.71 -23.34
N PRO A 20 28.34 11.96 -22.86
CA PRO A 20 29.39 12.55 -22.03
C PRO A 20 29.34 11.99 -20.61
N ALA A 21 30.52 11.63 -20.07
CA ALA A 21 30.66 11.14 -18.70
C ALA A 21 30.41 12.27 -17.68
N LEU A 22 29.58 12.02 -16.66
CA LEU A 22 29.26 12.98 -15.59
C LEU A 22 30.41 13.13 -14.58
N MET A 23 30.56 14.32 -13.97
CA MET A 23 31.68 14.72 -13.10
C MET A 23 31.23 15.22 -11.71
N ARG A 24 30.05 15.86 -11.59
CA ARG A 24 29.49 16.39 -10.33
C ARG A 24 27.97 16.20 -10.33
N ILE A 25 27.37 16.00 -9.15
CA ILE A 25 25.94 15.81 -8.97
C ILE A 25 25.46 16.49 -7.67
N SER A 26 24.29 17.12 -7.70
CA SER A 26 23.62 17.78 -6.57
C SER A 26 22.13 17.47 -6.65
N ALA A 27 21.49 17.15 -5.53
CA ALA A 27 20.06 16.84 -5.45
C ALA A 27 19.39 17.74 -4.41
N ALA A 28 18.17 18.18 -4.69
CA ALA A 28 17.32 18.96 -3.80
C ALA A 28 16.16 18.12 -3.25
N ALA A 29 15.55 18.58 -2.16
CA ALA A 29 14.46 17.88 -1.49
C ALA A 29 13.16 17.84 -2.31
N ASP A 30 13.03 18.70 -3.33
CA ASP A 30 11.96 18.70 -4.31
C ASP A 30 12.14 17.67 -5.44
N GLY A 31 13.18 16.84 -5.34
CA GLY A 31 13.53 15.83 -6.32
C GLY A 31 14.31 16.34 -7.53
N SER A 32 14.64 17.63 -7.61
CA SER A 32 15.46 18.16 -8.69
C SER A 32 16.93 17.77 -8.50
N VAL A 33 17.53 17.22 -9.56
CA VAL A 33 18.92 16.78 -9.60
C VAL A 33 19.65 17.48 -10.73
N TRP A 34 20.85 17.95 -10.42
CA TRP A 34 21.70 18.73 -11.30
C TRP A 34 23.07 18.08 -11.40
N ALA A 35 23.52 17.80 -12.61
CA ALA A 35 24.82 17.23 -12.88
C ALA A 35 25.60 18.00 -13.94
N LEU A 36 26.92 17.96 -13.82
CA LEU A 36 27.86 18.49 -14.80
C LEU A 36 28.60 17.34 -15.47
N ASP A 37 28.77 17.38 -16.79
CA ASP A 37 29.61 16.44 -17.52
C ASP A 37 31.08 16.91 -17.66
N HIS A 38 31.96 16.04 -18.20
CA HIS A 38 33.38 16.38 -18.44
C HIS A 38 33.60 17.50 -19.47
N ALA A 39 32.60 17.81 -20.30
CA ALA A 39 32.62 18.95 -21.23
C ALA A 39 32.10 20.25 -20.58
N GLY A 40 31.52 20.18 -19.38
CA GLY A 40 30.86 21.29 -18.69
C GLY A 40 29.42 21.53 -19.16
N ALA A 41 28.82 20.57 -19.89
CA ALA A 41 27.40 20.59 -20.18
C ALA A 41 26.61 20.28 -18.91
N LEU A 42 25.57 21.06 -18.70
CA LEU A 42 24.71 20.95 -17.55
C LEU A 42 23.49 20.11 -17.88
N LEU A 43 23.19 19.17 -16.99
CA LEU A 43 22.11 18.23 -17.14
C LEU A 43 21.25 18.31 -15.88
N THR A 44 19.93 18.33 -16.03
CA THR A 44 18.99 18.26 -14.90
C THR A 44 17.92 17.21 -15.14
N THR A 45 17.38 16.68 -14.07
CA THR A 45 16.29 15.70 -14.03
C THR A 45 15.52 15.93 -12.74
N THR A 46 14.22 15.61 -12.69
CA THR A 46 13.45 15.57 -11.43
C THR A 46 13.18 14.11 -11.04
N ASP A 47 12.75 13.85 -9.80
CA ASP A 47 12.50 12.49 -9.29
C ASP A 47 11.51 11.67 -10.13
N ASP A 48 10.72 12.32 -10.98
CA ASP A 48 9.72 11.70 -11.85
C ASP A 48 10.20 11.49 -13.31
N GLU A 49 11.40 11.94 -13.68
CA GLU A 49 11.98 11.83 -15.03
C GLU A 49 13.21 10.89 -15.06
N VAL A 50 13.25 9.95 -16.02
CA VAL A 50 14.43 9.08 -16.28
C VAL A 50 15.36 9.68 -17.35
N ALA A 51 15.11 10.91 -17.81
CA ALA A 51 15.82 11.52 -18.93
C ALA A 51 16.49 12.86 -18.56
N TRP A 52 17.83 12.88 -18.66
CA TRP A 52 18.62 14.10 -18.45
C TRP A 52 18.31 15.19 -19.47
N GLN A 53 17.86 16.35 -19.00
CA GLN A 53 17.63 17.54 -19.82
C GLN A 53 18.89 18.39 -19.90
N ALA A 54 19.43 18.59 -21.10
CA ALA A 54 20.55 19.51 -21.31
C ALA A 54 20.09 20.96 -21.12
N ARG A 55 20.77 21.70 -20.24
CA ARG A 55 20.49 23.11 -19.96
C ARG A 55 21.63 23.97 -20.53
N PRO A 56 21.40 24.68 -21.65
CA PRO A 56 22.44 25.48 -22.29
C PRO A 56 22.99 26.55 -21.33
N PHE A 57 24.30 26.62 -21.21
CA PHE A 57 25.00 27.69 -20.49
C PHE A 57 25.60 28.69 -21.50
N PRO A 58 25.60 30.01 -21.22
CA PRO A 58 26.10 31.01 -22.17
C PRO A 58 27.57 30.80 -22.55
N ALA A 59 27.82 30.58 -23.85
CA ALA A 59 29.18 30.54 -24.41
C ALA A 59 29.87 31.92 -24.28
N PRO A 60 31.20 31.99 -24.09
CA PRO A 60 32.18 30.89 -24.15
C PRO A 60 32.49 30.20 -22.80
N ASN A 61 31.83 30.60 -21.71
CA ASN A 61 32.10 30.05 -20.38
C ASN A 61 31.40 28.70 -20.17
N ARG A 62 31.85 27.94 -19.17
CA ARG A 62 31.18 26.73 -18.65
C ARG A 62 31.13 26.76 -17.13
N LEU A 63 30.18 26.05 -16.54
CA LEU A 63 30.09 25.88 -15.09
C LEU A 63 31.10 24.85 -14.59
N VAL A 64 31.68 25.12 -13.42
CA VAL A 64 32.64 24.26 -12.71
C VAL A 64 32.12 23.79 -11.35
N SER A 65 31.06 24.43 -10.84
CA SER A 65 30.33 24.03 -9.63
C SER A 65 28.85 24.30 -9.84
N VAL A 66 28.00 23.45 -9.27
CA VAL A 66 26.55 23.64 -9.16
C VAL A 66 26.10 23.25 -7.76
N GLY A 67 25.15 23.99 -7.19
CA GLY A 67 24.47 23.65 -5.94
C GLY A 67 22.97 23.88 -6.09
N ALA A 68 22.19 22.93 -5.61
CA ALA A 68 20.73 22.99 -5.56
C ALA A 68 20.26 23.00 -4.10
N GLY A 69 19.40 23.94 -3.75
CA GLY A 69 18.82 24.10 -2.41
C GLY A 69 17.47 23.41 -2.28
N SER A 70 17.00 23.25 -1.04
CA SER A 70 15.73 22.57 -0.74
C SER A 70 14.48 23.29 -1.23
N ASP A 71 14.60 24.57 -1.63
CA ASP A 71 13.51 25.41 -2.14
C ASP A 71 13.57 25.60 -3.67
N GLY A 72 14.34 24.75 -4.37
CA GLY A 72 14.52 24.79 -5.82
C GLY A 72 15.54 25.85 -6.28
N ALA A 73 16.21 26.57 -5.37
CA ALA A 73 17.26 27.52 -5.74
C ALA A 73 18.49 26.82 -6.31
N VAL A 74 18.97 27.25 -7.48
CA VAL A 74 20.13 26.66 -8.13
C VAL A 74 21.15 27.72 -8.49
N PHE A 75 22.38 27.56 -7.98
CA PHE A 75 23.49 28.45 -8.26
C PHE A 75 24.67 27.69 -8.85
N GLY A 76 25.43 28.36 -9.71
CA GLY A 76 26.62 27.79 -10.32
C GLY A 76 27.76 28.81 -10.43
N THR A 77 28.99 28.32 -10.31
CA THR A 77 30.19 29.11 -10.61
C THR A 77 30.73 28.74 -11.99
N ALA A 78 31.06 29.74 -12.80
CA ALA A 78 31.69 29.55 -14.09
C ALA A 78 33.23 29.48 -13.99
N GLU A 79 33.90 29.03 -15.04
CA GLU A 79 35.38 28.94 -15.10
C GLU A 79 36.11 30.25 -14.82
N ASP A 80 35.51 31.37 -15.19
CA ASP A 80 36.06 32.70 -14.92
C ASP A 80 35.77 33.20 -13.50
N GLY A 81 35.11 32.37 -12.68
CA GLY A 81 34.74 32.58 -11.29
C GLY A 81 33.55 33.51 -11.07
N LEU A 82 32.79 33.81 -12.13
CA LEU A 82 31.52 34.53 -12.04
C LEU A 82 30.41 33.58 -11.57
N VAL A 83 29.42 34.16 -10.88
CA VAL A 83 28.31 33.39 -10.29
C VAL A 83 27.03 33.63 -11.07
N TYR A 84 26.30 32.54 -11.30
CA TYR A 84 25.05 32.52 -12.01
C TYR A 84 23.99 31.81 -11.17
N THR A 85 22.73 32.19 -11.40
CA THR A 85 21.55 31.52 -10.85
C THR A 85 20.67 31.03 -12.00
N TYR A 86 19.92 29.95 -11.76
CA TYR A 86 19.07 29.33 -12.78
C TYR A 86 17.59 29.60 -12.51
N THR A 87 16.94 30.29 -13.45
CA THR A 87 15.50 30.59 -13.48
C THR A 87 15.02 30.34 -14.92
N ASP A 88 15.01 29.06 -15.34
CA ASP A 88 14.83 28.56 -16.73
C ASP A 88 15.98 28.81 -17.71
N THR A 89 16.77 29.87 -17.49
CA THR A 89 18.05 30.12 -18.15
C THR A 89 19.07 30.60 -17.12
N TRP A 90 20.35 30.42 -17.42
CA TRP A 90 21.42 30.91 -16.55
C TRP A 90 21.55 32.43 -16.66
N LYS A 91 21.32 33.12 -15.54
CA LYS A 91 21.49 34.56 -15.42
C LYS A 91 22.65 34.86 -14.46
N PRO A 92 23.53 35.82 -14.79
CA PRO A 92 24.56 36.26 -13.85
C PRO A 92 23.88 36.94 -12.65
N THR A 93 24.31 36.62 -11.43
CA THR A 93 23.91 37.38 -10.24
C THR A 93 24.61 38.73 -10.24
N ALA A 94 24.33 39.62 -9.28
CA ALA A 94 25.33 40.62 -8.92
C ALA A 94 26.65 39.88 -8.63
N GLN A 95 27.76 40.37 -9.18
CA GLN A 95 29.00 39.60 -9.11
C GLN A 95 29.70 39.85 -7.78
N PRO A 96 30.21 38.79 -7.12
CA PRO A 96 31.08 38.98 -5.97
C PRO A 96 32.29 39.82 -6.38
N GLY A 97 32.78 40.67 -5.47
CA GLY A 97 34.01 41.44 -5.69
C GLY A 97 35.28 40.57 -5.83
N VAL A 98 35.13 39.25 -5.74
CA VAL A 98 36.14 38.19 -5.86
C VAL A 98 35.66 37.13 -6.85
N ARG A 99 36.55 36.21 -7.27
CA ARG A 99 36.19 35.09 -8.16
C ARG A 99 35.95 33.82 -7.36
N LEU A 100 34.74 33.29 -7.40
CA LEU A 100 34.38 32.10 -6.63
C LEU A 100 34.78 30.82 -7.36
N ALA A 101 35.35 29.88 -6.61
CA ALA A 101 35.71 28.55 -7.09
C ALA A 101 34.54 27.56 -6.96
N SER A 102 33.72 27.70 -5.92
CA SER A 102 32.53 26.86 -5.72
C SER A 102 31.43 27.61 -4.97
N VAL A 103 30.20 27.08 -5.07
CA VAL A 103 29.01 27.53 -4.35
C VAL A 103 28.35 26.36 -3.62
N SER A 104 27.72 26.66 -2.49
CA SER A 104 26.89 25.74 -1.72
C SER A 104 25.56 26.45 -1.41
N VAL A 105 24.47 25.71 -1.58
CA VAL A 105 23.10 26.24 -1.52
C VAL A 105 22.30 25.38 -0.55
N GLY A 106 21.89 25.96 0.57
CA GLY A 106 20.88 25.36 1.46
C GLY A 106 19.47 25.69 1.00
N GLY A 107 19.30 26.90 0.43
CA GLY A 107 18.09 27.44 -0.19
C GLY A 107 18.37 28.87 -0.68
N ALA A 108 17.41 29.55 -1.32
CA ALA A 108 17.55 30.92 -1.83
C ALA A 108 17.99 31.92 -0.74
N GLY A 109 17.62 31.67 0.53
CA GLY A 109 18.03 32.48 1.69
C GLY A 109 19.42 32.15 2.25
N THR A 110 20.02 31.02 1.86
CA THR A 110 21.27 30.50 2.44
C THR A 110 22.21 30.04 1.32
N VAL A 111 22.84 30.99 0.66
CA VAL A 111 23.79 30.75 -0.44
C VAL A 111 25.18 31.26 -0.07
N TRP A 112 26.16 30.39 -0.20
CA TRP A 112 27.55 30.65 0.18
C TRP A 112 28.51 30.25 -0.92
N GLY A 113 29.62 30.96 -1.02
CA GLY A 113 30.69 30.60 -1.93
C GLY A 113 32.07 30.88 -1.38
N VAL A 114 33.05 30.20 -1.95
CA VAL A 114 34.46 30.29 -1.56
C VAL A 114 35.31 30.56 -2.79
N ASP A 115 36.26 31.49 -2.69
CA ASP A 115 37.24 31.76 -3.74
C ASP A 115 38.45 30.80 -3.69
N ALA A 116 39.29 30.83 -4.72
CA ALA A 116 40.47 29.97 -4.81
C ALA A 116 41.53 30.26 -3.73
N GLN A 117 41.46 31.40 -3.05
CA GLN A 117 42.33 31.80 -1.94
C GLN A 117 41.71 31.51 -0.57
N GLY A 118 40.48 31.00 -0.54
CA GLY A 118 39.73 30.66 0.67
C GLY A 118 38.98 31.82 1.32
N GLY A 119 38.75 32.91 0.61
CA GLY A 119 37.83 33.98 0.99
C GLY A 119 36.37 33.53 0.88
N LEU A 120 35.55 33.90 1.86
CA LEU A 120 34.14 33.51 1.94
C LEU A 120 33.22 34.68 1.53
N GLN A 121 32.17 34.34 0.80
CA GLN A 121 31.11 35.27 0.42
C GLN A 121 29.75 34.65 0.74
N THR A 122 28.81 35.46 1.20
CA THR A 122 27.40 35.10 1.35
C THR A 122 26.55 35.97 0.45
N PHE A 123 25.49 35.41 -0.13
CA PHE A 123 24.60 36.12 -1.03
C PHE A 123 23.34 36.57 -0.28
N ASP A 124 23.07 37.87 -0.33
CA ASP A 124 21.83 38.46 0.16
C ASP A 124 20.82 38.51 -0.98
N ALA A 125 19.90 37.55 -0.98
CA ALA A 125 18.87 37.43 -2.02
C ALA A 125 17.91 38.63 -2.06
N SER A 126 17.70 39.33 -0.94
CA SER A 126 16.81 40.49 -0.88
C SER A 126 17.42 41.73 -1.55
N ALA A 127 18.75 41.80 -1.60
CA ALA A 127 19.50 42.90 -2.16
C ALA A 127 20.17 42.56 -3.50
N ASP A 128 20.05 41.31 -3.96
CA ASP A 128 20.86 40.71 -5.04
C ASP A 128 22.32 41.14 -4.91
N ALA A 129 22.95 40.82 -3.77
CA ALA A 129 24.28 41.32 -3.46
C ALA A 129 25.14 40.31 -2.69
N TRP A 130 26.40 40.16 -3.10
CA TRP A 130 27.39 39.38 -2.37
C TRP A 130 28.06 40.22 -1.30
N LYS A 131 28.14 39.67 -0.09
CA LYS A 131 28.80 40.28 1.06
C LYS A 131 30.02 39.46 1.46
N PRO A 132 31.19 40.10 1.62
CA PRO A 132 32.37 39.41 2.13
C PRO A 132 32.15 39.00 3.58
N VAL A 133 32.46 37.75 3.89
CA VAL A 133 32.43 37.21 5.25
C VAL A 133 33.87 36.98 5.69
N THR A 134 34.24 37.53 6.84
CA THR A 134 35.56 37.30 7.42
C THR A 134 35.72 35.82 7.75
N PRO A 135 36.70 35.10 7.16
CA PRO A 135 36.95 33.70 7.50
C PRO A 135 37.49 33.56 8.93
N PRO A 136 37.52 32.36 9.51
CA PRO A 136 38.05 32.15 10.84
C PRO A 136 39.50 32.66 10.97
N ALA A 137 39.83 33.33 12.08
CA ALA A 137 41.09 34.02 12.26
C ALA A 137 42.32 33.10 12.06
N GLY A 138 43.22 33.48 11.14
CA GLY A 138 44.43 32.71 10.81
C GLY A 138 44.22 31.51 9.88
N SER A 139 43.06 31.42 9.23
CA SER A 139 42.72 30.35 8.28
C SER A 139 42.27 30.88 6.91
N SER A 140 42.43 30.06 5.88
CA SER A 140 41.77 30.20 4.58
C SER A 140 40.77 29.05 4.42
N GLY A 141 39.53 29.37 4.02
CA GLY A 141 38.50 28.37 3.72
C GLY A 141 38.91 27.49 2.55
N ALA A 142 38.52 26.22 2.55
CA ALA A 142 38.70 25.28 1.45
C ALA A 142 37.36 24.80 0.88
N ARG A 143 36.35 24.64 1.75
CA ARG A 143 34.97 24.31 1.36
C ARG A 143 33.98 25.00 2.29
N VAL A 144 32.78 25.24 1.79
CA VAL A 144 31.64 25.73 2.57
C VAL A 144 30.45 24.82 2.32
N ALA A 145 29.71 24.50 3.38
CA ALA A 145 28.48 23.71 3.33
C ALA A 145 27.36 24.53 3.96
N ALA A 146 26.30 24.79 3.19
CA ALA A 146 25.08 25.46 3.62
C ALA A 146 23.94 24.45 3.68
N ALA A 147 23.23 24.41 4.82
CA ALA A 147 22.09 23.53 5.04
C ALA A 147 20.75 24.28 4.88
N ALA A 148 19.67 23.53 4.65
CA ALA A 148 18.31 24.05 4.50
C ALA A 148 17.79 24.82 5.74
N ASP A 149 18.25 24.45 6.94
CA ASP A 149 17.92 25.11 8.20
C ASP A 149 18.68 26.44 8.44
N GLY A 150 19.54 26.84 7.49
CA GLY A 150 20.36 28.05 7.58
C GLY A 150 21.72 27.85 8.26
N SER A 151 22.04 26.63 8.71
CA SER A 151 23.36 26.32 9.28
C SER A 151 24.45 26.38 8.21
N VAL A 152 25.62 26.90 8.59
CA VAL A 152 26.77 27.06 7.68
C VAL A 152 28.05 26.57 8.33
N PHE A 153 28.75 25.71 7.59
CA PHE A 153 30.03 25.15 7.99
C PHE A 153 31.12 25.50 7.00
N CYS A 154 32.32 25.74 7.49
CA CYS A 154 33.51 25.98 6.69
C CYS A 154 34.58 24.96 7.05
N LEU A 155 35.12 24.28 6.04
CA LEU A 155 36.29 23.43 6.18
C LEU A 155 37.50 24.18 5.62
N THR A 156 38.55 24.35 6.42
CA THR A 156 39.76 25.09 6.03
C THR A 156 40.74 24.20 5.25
N THR A 157 41.69 24.82 4.55
CA THR A 157 42.78 24.10 3.84
C THR A 157 43.67 23.26 4.75
N LYS A 158 43.62 23.50 6.06
CA LYS A 158 44.32 22.73 7.11
C LYS A 158 43.49 21.57 7.66
N GLY A 159 42.29 21.32 7.11
CA GLY A 159 41.38 20.27 7.56
C GLY A 159 40.67 20.57 8.89
N ILE A 160 40.56 21.85 9.26
CA ILE A 160 39.85 22.29 10.48
C ILE A 160 38.47 22.80 10.08
N ALA A 161 37.42 22.25 10.69
CA ALA A 161 36.04 22.69 10.49
C ALA A 161 35.64 23.81 11.46
N TYR A 162 34.76 24.70 11.01
CA TYR A 162 34.18 25.77 11.79
C TYR A 162 32.67 25.85 11.53
N ALA A 163 31.89 26.09 12.57
CA ALA A 163 30.46 26.40 12.47
C ALA A 163 30.24 27.92 12.58
N LEU A 164 29.32 28.45 11.79
CA LEU A 164 28.91 29.85 11.88
C LEU A 164 27.85 30.01 12.99
N SER A 165 28.14 30.84 13.99
CA SER A 165 27.20 31.21 15.04
C SER A 165 27.01 32.73 15.03
N GLY A 166 25.85 33.17 14.55
CA GLY A 166 25.59 34.58 14.26
C GLY A 166 26.55 35.11 13.19
N THR A 167 27.51 35.95 13.60
CA THR A 167 28.56 36.50 12.73
C THR A 167 29.96 35.99 13.06
N THR A 168 30.07 35.02 13.97
CA THR A 168 31.35 34.51 14.49
C THR A 168 31.57 33.05 14.11
N TRP A 169 32.80 32.72 13.74
CA TRP A 169 33.21 31.35 13.46
C TRP A 169 33.67 30.66 14.75
N GLN A 170 33.02 29.56 15.08
CA GLN A 170 33.39 28.71 16.21
C GLN A 170 34.15 27.48 15.70
N PRO A 171 35.38 27.22 16.18
CA PRO A 171 36.15 26.05 15.76
C PRO A 171 35.50 24.76 16.24
N LEU A 172 35.34 23.80 15.34
CA LEU A 172 34.91 22.44 15.66
C LEU A 172 36.16 21.57 15.82
N ALA A 173 36.69 21.50 17.04
CA ALA A 173 37.95 20.82 17.32
C ALA A 173 37.88 19.32 16.95
N SER A 174 38.64 18.90 15.94
CA SER A 174 38.76 17.52 15.49
C SER A 174 40.11 16.91 15.89
N ALA A 175 40.15 15.59 16.09
CA ALA A 175 41.39 14.87 16.41
C ALA A 175 42.32 14.69 15.20
N ALA A 176 41.75 14.69 13.99
CA ALA A 176 42.45 14.56 12.72
C ALA A 176 42.00 15.63 11.72
N ALA A 177 42.79 15.83 10.67
CA ALA A 177 42.44 16.72 9.57
C ALA A 177 41.28 16.12 8.75
N LEU A 178 40.20 16.89 8.59
CA LEU A 178 39.01 16.50 7.84
C LEU A 178 39.21 16.74 6.33
N ILE A 179 38.68 15.82 5.51
CA ILE A 179 38.71 15.87 4.03
C ILE A 179 37.33 16.05 3.40
N ASP A 180 36.27 15.69 4.12
CA ASP A 180 34.88 15.89 3.68
C ASP A 180 33.97 16.27 4.85
N ILE A 181 32.90 17.00 4.57
CA ILE A 181 31.88 17.42 5.53
C ILE A 181 30.52 17.52 4.84
N ALA A 182 29.50 16.91 5.42
CA ALA A 182 28.12 16.95 4.95
C ALA A 182 27.20 17.46 6.07
N ALA A 183 26.23 18.31 5.71
CA ALA A 183 25.27 18.90 6.64
C ALA A 183 23.84 18.61 6.17
N GLY A 184 23.05 17.96 7.02
CA GLY A 184 21.61 17.76 6.86
C GLY A 184 20.80 18.72 7.75
N ALA A 185 19.49 18.52 7.80
CA ALA A 185 18.59 19.35 8.63
C ALA A 185 18.82 19.15 10.15
N ALA A 186 18.45 20.15 10.95
CA ALA A 186 18.47 20.12 12.43
C ALA A 186 19.86 19.92 13.06
N GLY A 187 20.92 20.42 12.43
CA GLY A 187 22.29 20.34 12.95
C GLY A 187 22.95 18.96 12.80
N TRP A 188 22.41 18.08 11.95
CA TRP A 188 23.03 16.81 11.57
C TRP A 188 24.26 17.04 10.70
N VAL A 189 25.47 16.95 11.28
CA VAL A 189 26.72 17.16 10.54
C VAL A 189 27.63 15.96 10.65
N TRP A 190 28.14 15.53 9.51
CA TRP A 190 29.02 14.39 9.37
C TRP A 190 30.32 14.79 8.70
N SER A 191 31.41 14.12 9.05
CA SER A 191 32.73 14.40 8.47
C SER A 191 33.51 13.12 8.21
N VAL A 192 34.40 13.21 7.22
CA VAL A 192 35.39 12.18 6.90
C VAL A 192 36.78 12.76 7.16
N SER A 193 37.62 12.03 7.90
CA SER A 193 39.02 12.38 8.16
C SER A 193 39.95 11.87 7.05
N SER A 194 41.14 12.44 6.95
CA SER A 194 42.14 12.04 5.92
C SER A 194 42.58 10.56 5.95
N ASP A 195 42.31 9.86 7.05
CA ASP A 195 42.53 8.42 7.23
C ASP A 195 41.28 7.57 6.91
N GLY A 196 40.18 8.19 6.48
CA GLY A 196 38.91 7.55 6.16
C GLY A 196 37.97 7.33 7.36
N SER A 197 38.30 7.88 8.53
CA SER A 197 37.45 7.79 9.73
C SER A 197 36.22 8.70 9.62
N LEU A 198 35.08 8.24 10.13
CA LEU A 198 33.84 9.02 10.22
C LEU A 198 33.65 9.64 11.60
N ALA A 199 33.07 10.84 11.63
CA ALA A 199 32.60 11.44 12.86
C ALA A 199 31.32 12.26 12.64
N GLN A 200 30.38 12.16 13.58
CA GLN A 200 29.18 12.98 13.66
C GLN A 200 29.39 14.11 14.66
N TYR A 201 28.91 15.32 14.36
CA TYR A 201 28.93 16.44 15.30
C TYR A 201 27.64 16.44 16.12
N ASP A 202 27.75 16.36 17.44
CA ASP A 202 26.59 16.31 18.36
C ASP A 202 26.06 17.71 18.77
N GLY A 203 26.56 18.76 18.12
CA GLY A 203 26.29 20.16 18.48
C GLY A 203 27.32 20.77 19.43
N GLN A 204 28.17 19.96 20.08
CA GLN A 204 29.25 20.41 20.97
C GLN A 204 30.64 19.88 20.58
N GLN A 205 30.75 18.62 20.17
CA GLN A 205 32.01 17.96 19.81
C GLN A 205 31.80 16.88 18.74
N TRP A 206 32.90 16.47 18.10
CA TRP A 206 32.88 15.36 17.15
C TRP A 206 32.86 14.03 17.91
N GLN A 207 31.83 13.22 17.66
CA GLN A 207 31.73 11.85 18.10
C GLN A 207 32.24 10.92 16.99
N PRO A 208 33.24 10.07 17.27
CA PRO A 208 33.69 9.08 16.28
C PRO A 208 32.56 8.08 16.01
N VAL A 209 32.34 7.78 14.74
CA VAL A 209 31.36 6.77 14.30
C VAL A 209 32.13 5.65 13.62
N GLY A 210 31.76 4.39 13.89
CA GLY A 210 32.36 3.24 13.23
C GLY A 210 32.19 3.34 11.71
N THR A 211 33.11 2.76 10.93
CA THR A 211 32.96 2.71 9.47
C THR A 211 32.37 1.37 9.01
N PRO A 212 31.73 1.29 7.83
CA PRO A 212 31.19 0.04 7.32
C PRO A 212 32.29 -1.04 7.22
N GLY A 213 32.17 -2.11 8.00
CA GLY A 213 33.15 -3.21 8.02
C GLY A 213 34.57 -2.84 8.46
N GLY A 214 34.78 -1.65 9.04
CA GLY A 214 36.11 -1.14 9.39
C GLY A 214 36.92 -0.59 8.21
N GLU A 215 36.31 -0.46 7.04
CA GLU A 215 36.95 0.06 5.83
C GLU A 215 36.99 1.60 5.83
N ALA A 216 37.94 2.18 5.08
CA ALA A 216 38.05 3.63 4.94
C ALA A 216 36.91 4.20 4.09
N VAL A 217 36.26 5.25 4.60
CA VAL A 217 35.17 5.95 3.90
C VAL A 217 35.75 7.04 3.00
N ALA A 218 35.22 7.16 1.78
CA ALA A 218 35.66 8.13 0.79
C ALA A 218 34.71 9.33 0.70
N HIS A 219 33.40 9.11 0.85
CA HIS A 219 32.38 10.15 0.74
C HIS A 219 31.23 9.93 1.72
N VAL A 220 30.64 11.04 2.18
CA VAL A 220 29.43 11.06 3.02
C VAL A 220 28.42 12.06 2.44
N ALA A 221 27.14 11.71 2.45
CA ALA A 221 26.04 12.58 2.06
C ALA A 221 24.89 12.48 3.09
N CYS A 222 24.19 13.60 3.29
CA CYS A 222 23.04 13.71 4.19
C CYS A 222 21.85 14.30 3.45
N GLY A 223 20.66 13.73 3.62
CA GLY A 223 19.39 14.24 3.11
C GLY A 223 18.67 15.16 4.12
N ALA A 224 17.60 15.83 3.67
CA ALA A 224 16.77 16.68 4.53
C ALA A 224 15.89 15.88 5.52
N ASP A 225 15.69 14.58 5.26
CA ASP A 225 14.88 13.62 6.03
C ASP A 225 15.69 12.79 7.04
N LEU A 226 16.88 13.28 7.44
CA LEU A 226 17.84 12.61 8.34
C LEU A 226 18.52 11.36 7.75
N THR A 227 18.33 11.08 6.46
CA THR A 227 19.05 9.99 5.76
C THR A 227 20.54 10.30 5.65
N VAL A 228 21.41 9.34 5.95
CA VAL A 228 22.87 9.48 5.81
C VAL A 228 23.44 8.28 5.11
N TRP A 229 24.05 8.49 3.93
CA TRP A 229 24.69 7.43 3.16
C TRP A 229 26.18 7.71 2.97
N VAL A 230 26.96 6.64 2.88
CA VAL A 230 28.42 6.70 2.68
C VAL A 230 28.87 5.78 1.56
N ILE A 231 29.93 6.21 0.88
CA ILE A 231 30.64 5.40 -0.10
C ILE A 231 32.02 5.08 0.47
N ASP A 232 32.36 3.79 0.52
CA ASP A 232 33.70 3.37 0.93
C ASP A 232 34.76 3.57 -0.19
N ALA A 233 36.03 3.35 0.11
CA ALA A 233 37.10 3.49 -0.88
C ALA A 233 36.92 2.57 -2.12
N ALA A 234 36.24 1.42 -1.96
CA ALA A 234 35.96 0.49 -3.06
C ALA A 234 34.81 0.98 -3.97
N GLY A 235 33.95 1.88 -3.49
CA GLY A 235 32.77 2.38 -4.20
C GLY A 235 31.48 1.65 -3.81
N ARG A 236 31.46 0.96 -2.66
CA ARG A 236 30.27 0.29 -2.12
C ARG A 236 29.46 1.28 -1.30
N LEU A 237 28.13 1.15 -1.38
CA LEU A 237 27.18 2.05 -0.76
C LEU A 237 26.65 1.48 0.56
N TYR A 238 26.55 2.33 1.58
CA TYR A 238 25.98 1.98 2.86
C TYR A 238 25.08 3.11 3.39
N GLU A 239 24.00 2.74 4.06
CA GLU A 239 23.12 3.65 4.80
C GLU A 239 23.40 3.55 6.30
N PHE A 240 23.38 4.69 6.98
CA PHE A 240 23.52 4.77 8.43
C PHE A 240 22.18 4.47 9.10
N ASP A 241 22.12 3.36 9.83
CA ASP A 241 21.04 3.07 10.74
C ASP A 241 21.30 3.80 12.06
N ALA A 242 20.75 5.01 12.16
CA ALA A 242 20.88 5.88 13.32
C ALA A 242 20.36 5.25 14.63
N LYS A 243 19.56 4.18 14.57
CA LYS A 243 18.99 3.52 15.74
C LYS A 243 19.88 2.40 16.27
N ASN A 244 20.60 1.70 15.40
CA ASN A 244 21.51 0.61 15.78
C ASN A 244 22.99 1.01 15.76
N ASP A 245 23.32 2.26 15.40
CA ASP A 245 24.70 2.74 15.20
C ASP A 245 25.48 1.81 14.26
N ALA A 246 24.82 1.41 13.16
CA ALA A 246 25.28 0.38 12.25
C ALA A 246 25.15 0.85 10.79
N TRP A 247 25.96 0.24 9.92
CA TRP A 247 25.94 0.50 8.47
C TRP A 247 25.28 -0.64 7.73
N LEU A 248 24.17 -0.34 7.04
CA LEU A 248 23.44 -1.30 6.21
C LEU A 248 23.95 -1.23 4.77
N PRO A 249 24.41 -2.34 4.16
CA PRO A 249 24.84 -2.33 2.77
C PRO A 249 23.66 -2.16 1.83
N ILE A 250 23.79 -1.25 0.86
CA ILE A 250 22.83 -1.07 -0.23
C ILE A 250 23.42 -1.68 -1.50
N ALA A 251 22.64 -2.53 -2.17
CA ALA A 251 23.04 -3.15 -3.42
C ALA A 251 23.08 -2.11 -4.55
N ALA A 252 24.28 -1.65 -4.90
CA ALA A 252 24.49 -0.78 -6.06
C ALA A 252 24.85 -1.59 -7.32
N PRO A 253 24.39 -1.17 -8.52
CA PRO A 253 24.60 -1.89 -9.78
C PRO A 253 26.05 -1.80 -10.28
N ALA A 254 26.84 -0.87 -9.73
CA ALA A 254 28.25 -0.68 -10.02
C ALA A 254 28.98 -0.04 -8.82
N ALA A 255 30.32 0.02 -8.89
CA ALA A 255 31.10 0.79 -7.92
C ALA A 255 30.87 2.30 -8.11
N LEU A 256 30.42 2.97 -7.06
CA LEU A 256 30.04 4.38 -7.07
C LEU A 256 31.25 5.30 -6.83
N GLY A 257 31.20 6.48 -7.42
CA GLY A 257 32.19 7.55 -7.28
C GLY A 257 31.65 8.81 -6.58
N ALA A 258 30.34 9.02 -6.59
CA ALA A 258 29.69 10.12 -5.87
C ALA A 258 28.21 9.78 -5.59
N ILE A 259 27.62 10.48 -4.62
CA ILE A 259 26.22 10.36 -4.25
C ILE A 259 25.66 11.70 -3.81
N ALA A 260 24.39 11.95 -4.11
CA ALA A 260 23.65 13.13 -3.68
C ALA A 260 22.29 12.71 -3.11
N LEU A 261 21.88 13.38 -2.03
CA LEU A 261 20.65 13.12 -1.30
C LEU A 261 19.89 14.44 -1.10
N GLY A 262 18.68 14.54 -1.68
CA GLY A 262 17.67 15.51 -1.21
C GLY A 262 16.83 14.94 -0.07
N GLY A 263 16.65 13.62 -0.09
CA GLY A 263 15.94 12.72 0.81
C GLY A 263 15.97 11.33 0.18
N VAL A 264 15.40 10.33 0.83
CA VAL A 264 15.51 8.93 0.38
C VAL A 264 14.68 8.61 -0.88
N GLN A 265 13.77 9.51 -1.26
CA GLN A 265 13.03 9.51 -2.54
C GLN A 265 13.77 10.30 -3.64
N ALA A 266 14.68 11.18 -3.25
CA ALA A 266 15.51 12.03 -4.10
C ALA A 266 16.99 11.60 -4.07
N ALA A 267 17.23 10.28 -4.13
CA ALA A 267 18.55 9.69 -3.99
C ALA A 267 19.14 9.30 -5.36
N TRP A 268 20.29 9.91 -5.69
CA TRP A 268 20.97 9.72 -6.96
C TRP A 268 22.45 9.44 -6.77
N ALA A 269 22.98 8.53 -7.58
CA ALA A 269 24.38 8.12 -7.53
C ALA A 269 25.04 8.17 -8.89
N LEU A 270 26.35 8.40 -8.87
CA LEU A 270 27.22 8.37 -10.04
C LEU A 270 28.17 7.19 -9.93
N GLY A 271 28.14 6.28 -10.90
CA GLY A 271 29.14 5.22 -11.02
C GLY A 271 30.52 5.77 -11.36
N LYS A 272 31.58 5.05 -10.97
CA LYS A 272 32.98 5.38 -11.38
C LYS A 272 33.17 5.34 -12.91
N ASP A 273 32.23 4.72 -13.62
CA ASP A 273 32.14 4.64 -15.07
C ASP A 273 31.42 5.85 -15.72
N GLY A 274 30.85 6.74 -14.92
CA GLY A 274 30.13 7.94 -15.38
C GLY A 274 28.63 7.74 -15.60
N THR A 275 28.09 6.55 -15.30
CA THR A 275 26.67 6.24 -15.42
C THR A 275 25.90 6.83 -14.24
N ALA A 276 24.79 7.53 -14.50
CA ALA A 276 23.88 8.01 -13.47
C ALA A 276 22.81 6.96 -13.14
N TYR A 277 22.64 6.73 -11.84
CA TYR A 277 21.65 5.81 -11.30
C TYR A 277 20.68 6.58 -10.40
N GLN A 278 19.39 6.30 -10.58
CA GLN A 278 18.33 6.76 -9.69
C GLN A 278 17.94 5.62 -8.75
N TYR A 279 17.76 5.91 -7.47
CA TYR A 279 17.27 4.93 -6.49
C TYR A 279 15.74 4.95 -6.43
N THR A 280 15.11 3.78 -6.41
CA THR A 280 13.65 3.65 -6.33
C THR A 280 13.24 2.96 -5.03
N GLU A 281 12.59 3.71 -4.14
CA GLU A 281 12.14 3.21 -2.82
C GLU A 281 11.17 2.04 -2.91
N ALA A 282 10.22 2.08 -3.87
CA ALA A 282 9.14 1.10 -3.96
C ALA A 282 9.62 -0.33 -4.26
N ALA A 283 10.82 -0.47 -4.84
CA ALA A 283 11.40 -1.75 -5.23
C ALA A 283 12.80 -2.00 -4.64
N ASP A 284 13.38 -1.04 -3.91
CA ASP A 284 14.75 -1.08 -3.37
C ASP A 284 15.81 -1.42 -4.43
N ILE A 285 15.68 -0.80 -5.61
CA ILE A 285 16.57 -1.00 -6.76
C ILE A 285 17.13 0.32 -7.29
N TRP A 286 18.25 0.22 -7.99
CA TRP A 286 18.85 1.31 -8.75
C TRP A 286 18.58 1.12 -10.24
N ILE A 287 18.06 2.17 -10.91
CA ILE A 287 17.73 2.16 -12.33
C ILE A 287 18.71 3.05 -13.09
N ALA A 288 19.23 2.57 -14.22
CA ALA A 288 20.07 3.36 -15.13
C ALA A 288 19.22 4.27 -16.02
N SER A 289 19.53 5.57 -16.06
CA SER A 289 18.83 6.55 -16.90
C SER A 289 19.34 6.54 -18.37
N GLY A 290 18.43 6.53 -19.36
CA GLY A 290 18.77 6.51 -20.81
C GLY A 290 17.98 7.55 -21.62
N ALA A 291 18.66 8.41 -22.40
CA ALA A 291 18.04 9.56 -23.10
C ALA A 291 18.01 9.42 -24.64
N PRO A 292 16.86 9.70 -25.32
CA PRO A 292 16.85 10.43 -26.61
C PRO A 292 15.59 11.29 -26.99
N GLY A 293 15.76 12.50 -27.58
CA GLY A 293 14.76 13.23 -28.44
C GLY A 293 14.24 14.62 -27.97
N SER A 294 14.05 15.62 -28.87
CA SER A 294 13.69 17.04 -28.55
C SER A 294 12.22 17.42 -28.83
N PHE A 295 11.46 17.85 -27.80
CA PHE A 295 10.04 18.28 -27.88
C PHE A 295 9.85 19.80 -27.68
N THR A 296 8.73 20.40 -28.13
CA THR A 296 8.43 21.85 -28.02
C THR A 296 7.31 22.24 -27.07
N GLN A 297 6.38 21.34 -26.75
CA GLN A 297 5.35 21.54 -25.72
C GLN A 297 5.01 20.19 -25.05
N LEU A 298 4.67 20.21 -23.76
CA LEU A 298 4.33 19.04 -22.96
C LEU A 298 3.07 19.31 -22.14
N ALA A 299 2.17 18.33 -22.04
CA ALA A 299 0.99 18.36 -21.19
C ALA A 299 0.79 16.98 -20.54
N ALA A 300 0.64 16.95 -19.22
CA ALA A 300 0.42 15.73 -18.44
C ALA A 300 -1.07 15.56 -18.11
N VAL A 301 -1.55 14.30 -18.14
CA VAL A 301 -2.96 13.95 -17.87
C VAL A 301 -3.11 13.24 -16.54
N ASP A 302 -2.22 12.28 -16.24
CA ASP A 302 -2.19 11.52 -14.99
C ASP A 302 -0.84 10.81 -14.81
N ASN A 303 -0.67 10.07 -13.70
CA ASN A 303 0.52 9.29 -13.32
C ASN A 303 0.89 8.16 -14.30
N SER A 304 0.17 8.01 -15.41
CA SER A 304 0.33 6.95 -16.38
C SER A 304 0.37 7.43 -17.83
N THR A 305 0.04 8.69 -18.12
CA THR A 305 -0.11 9.22 -19.48
C THR A 305 0.44 10.65 -19.65
N VAL A 306 1.38 10.81 -20.59
CA VAL A 306 1.98 12.10 -20.97
C VAL A 306 1.77 12.38 -22.46
N TRP A 307 1.46 13.63 -22.81
CA TRP A 307 1.27 14.11 -24.17
C TRP A 307 2.29 15.19 -24.53
N THR A 308 2.81 15.15 -25.76
CA THR A 308 3.80 16.11 -26.24
C THR A 308 3.49 16.59 -27.65
N ILE A 309 3.99 17.79 -27.99
CA ILE A 309 4.05 18.30 -29.36
C ILE A 309 5.52 18.52 -29.73
N ASP A 310 5.95 17.94 -30.85
CA ASP A 310 7.27 18.18 -31.41
C ASP A 310 7.36 19.49 -32.23
N ALA A 311 8.57 19.87 -32.65
CA ALA A 311 8.80 21.08 -33.44
C ALA A 311 8.11 21.09 -34.82
N HIS A 312 7.48 19.98 -35.25
CA HIS A 312 6.73 19.85 -36.49
C HIS A 312 5.21 19.85 -36.27
N GLY A 313 4.74 19.91 -35.03
CA GLY A 313 3.33 19.89 -34.66
C GLY A 313 2.74 18.48 -34.59
N ALA A 314 3.56 17.44 -34.45
CA ALA A 314 3.09 16.08 -34.24
C ALA A 314 2.82 15.82 -32.76
N VAL A 315 1.64 15.26 -32.47
CA VAL A 315 1.20 14.92 -31.11
C VAL A 315 1.58 13.47 -30.77
N GLN A 316 2.29 13.28 -29.66
CA GLN A 316 2.75 11.95 -29.19
C GLN A 316 2.25 11.66 -27.78
N ARG A 317 1.90 10.39 -27.51
CA ARG A 317 1.43 9.88 -26.21
C ARG A 317 2.36 8.79 -25.67
N LEU A 318 2.69 8.87 -24.39
CA LEU A 318 3.34 7.81 -23.60
C LEU A 318 2.33 7.17 -22.63
N SER A 319 2.28 5.83 -22.52
CA SER A 319 1.44 5.11 -21.54
C SER A 319 2.25 4.13 -20.68
N ARG A 320 1.95 4.06 -19.37
CA ARG A 320 2.59 3.13 -18.40
C ARG A 320 2.43 1.64 -18.73
N SER A 321 1.47 1.27 -19.60
CA SER A 321 1.18 -0.12 -19.97
C SER A 321 2.00 -0.65 -21.16
N GLY A 322 2.71 0.21 -21.87
CA GLY A 322 3.58 -0.17 -22.98
C GLY A 322 4.67 0.87 -23.14
N GLN A 323 5.91 0.50 -22.85
CA GLN A 323 7.08 1.37 -22.80
C GLN A 323 7.52 1.95 -24.17
N GLU A 324 6.58 2.33 -25.04
CA GLU A 324 6.82 2.89 -26.38
C GLU A 324 5.94 4.14 -26.61
N TRP A 325 6.53 5.16 -27.23
CA TRP A 325 5.82 6.36 -27.68
C TRP A 325 4.90 6.04 -28.86
N SER A 326 3.66 6.53 -28.83
CA SER A 326 2.67 6.32 -29.91
C SER A 326 2.15 7.64 -30.47
N ALA A 327 2.07 7.74 -31.81
CA ALA A 327 1.58 8.94 -32.50
C ALA A 327 0.05 8.95 -32.56
N ALA A 328 -0.58 10.09 -32.24
CA ALA A 328 -2.00 10.30 -32.49
C ALA A 328 -2.25 10.71 -33.95
N ALA A 329 -3.27 10.15 -34.60
CA ALA A 329 -3.60 10.45 -35.99
C ALA A 329 -4.41 11.76 -36.10
N GLU A 330 -4.00 12.67 -37.00
CA GLU A 330 -4.55 14.03 -37.13
C GLU A 330 -5.14 14.31 -38.53
N PRO A 331 -6.30 14.97 -38.62
CA PRO A 331 -6.61 15.96 -39.64
C PRO A 331 -6.16 17.36 -39.15
N ALA A 332 -4.94 17.77 -39.54
CA ALA A 332 -4.37 19.12 -39.29
C ALA A 332 -4.23 19.55 -37.82
N GLY A 333 -3.32 18.89 -37.10
CA GLY A 333 -3.24 18.93 -35.64
C GLY A 333 -2.99 20.26 -34.91
N PRO A 334 -3.25 20.25 -33.59
CA PRO A 334 -3.23 21.42 -32.73
C PRO A 334 -1.81 21.98 -32.60
N VAL A 335 -1.73 23.31 -32.53
CA VAL A 335 -0.47 24.06 -32.25
C VAL A 335 -0.33 24.42 -30.78
N TRP A 336 -1.34 24.06 -29.98
CA TRP A 336 -1.39 24.26 -28.55
C TRP A 336 -2.24 23.16 -27.94
N ILE A 337 -1.76 22.51 -26.88
CA ILE A 337 -2.53 21.53 -26.09
C ILE A 337 -2.65 21.99 -24.63
N ALA A 338 -3.77 21.68 -24.00
CA ALA A 338 -4.03 21.90 -22.59
C ALA A 338 -4.72 20.67 -21.99
N ALA A 339 -4.35 20.34 -20.75
CA ALA A 339 -5.00 19.31 -19.95
C ALA A 339 -5.97 19.97 -18.96
N GLY A 340 -7.17 19.42 -18.83
CA GLY A 340 -8.12 19.76 -17.78
C GLY A 340 -7.80 19.01 -16.48
N HIS A 341 -8.28 19.52 -15.35
CA HIS A 341 -8.09 18.91 -14.03
C HIS A 341 -8.76 17.53 -13.89
N ASP A 342 -9.71 17.20 -14.77
CA ASP A 342 -10.38 15.90 -14.88
C ASP A 342 -9.66 14.93 -15.84
N GLY A 343 -8.49 15.32 -16.35
CA GLY A 343 -7.70 14.56 -17.30
C GLY A 343 -8.13 14.73 -18.76
N SER A 344 -9.14 15.57 -19.07
CA SER A 344 -9.52 15.84 -20.46
C SER A 344 -8.42 16.58 -21.23
N ILE A 345 -8.31 16.34 -22.55
CA ILE A 345 -7.30 16.98 -23.41
C ILE A 345 -7.97 17.84 -24.46
N TRP A 346 -7.52 19.09 -24.57
CA TRP A 346 -8.04 20.09 -25.47
C TRP A 346 -6.91 20.72 -26.28
N GLY A 347 -7.20 21.15 -27.50
CA GLY A 347 -6.22 21.76 -28.38
C GLY A 347 -6.78 22.86 -29.26
N ALA A 348 -5.91 23.79 -29.67
CA ALA A 348 -6.23 24.82 -30.66
C ALA A 348 -5.55 24.48 -32.00
N GLY A 349 -6.35 24.32 -33.05
CA GLY A 349 -5.91 24.03 -34.42
C GLY A 349 -5.23 25.22 -35.11
N LYS A 350 -4.46 24.95 -36.17
CA LYS A 350 -3.80 25.98 -37.01
C LYS A 350 -4.79 26.95 -37.68
N ASP A 351 -6.04 26.53 -37.83
CA ASP A 351 -7.17 27.28 -38.38
C ASP A 351 -8.01 27.99 -37.31
N GLY A 352 -7.63 27.86 -36.03
CA GLY A 352 -8.33 28.43 -34.88
C GLY A 352 -9.52 27.62 -34.39
N ALA A 353 -9.70 26.39 -34.86
CA ALA A 353 -10.67 25.45 -34.31
C ALA A 353 -10.26 25.00 -32.90
N VAL A 354 -11.24 24.78 -32.01
CA VAL A 354 -11.00 24.16 -30.71
C VAL A 354 -11.36 22.68 -30.82
N LEU A 355 -10.44 21.81 -30.45
CA LEU A 355 -10.54 20.36 -30.57
C LEU A 355 -10.51 19.75 -29.17
N GLY A 356 -11.41 18.80 -28.89
CA GLY A 356 -11.35 17.94 -27.70
C GLY A 356 -10.93 16.54 -28.10
N LEU A 357 -10.07 15.90 -27.33
CA LEU A 357 -9.65 14.53 -27.59
C LEU A 357 -10.69 13.53 -27.06
N ASP A 358 -11.26 12.71 -27.94
CA ASP A 358 -12.02 11.53 -27.51
C ASP A 358 -11.03 10.49 -26.98
N GLN A 359 -10.93 10.39 -25.66
CA GLN A 359 -9.98 9.48 -25.02
C GLN A 359 -10.31 8.00 -25.21
N VAL A 360 -11.55 7.66 -25.62
CA VAL A 360 -11.96 6.28 -25.90
C VAL A 360 -11.41 5.81 -27.25
N HIS A 361 -11.43 6.68 -28.26
CA HIS A 361 -11.05 6.35 -29.63
C HIS A 361 -9.68 6.93 -30.04
N GLY A 362 -9.11 7.84 -29.25
CA GLY A 362 -7.84 8.52 -29.53
C GLY A 362 -7.93 9.53 -30.68
N GLU A 363 -9.14 10.02 -31.00
CA GLU A 363 -9.40 10.91 -32.13
C GLU A 363 -9.79 12.32 -31.65
N TRP A 364 -9.29 13.34 -32.33
CA TRP A 364 -9.68 14.72 -32.07
C TRP A 364 -11.05 15.04 -32.66
N GLN A 365 -11.92 15.60 -31.82
CA GLN A 365 -13.27 16.00 -32.17
C GLN A 365 -13.39 17.53 -32.16
N PRO A 366 -13.85 18.15 -33.26
CA PRO A 366 -14.03 19.60 -33.29
C PRO A 366 -15.25 20.04 -32.48
N LEU A 367 -15.06 21.09 -31.68
CA LEU A 367 -16.15 21.85 -31.09
C LEU A 367 -16.81 22.76 -32.15
N PRO A 368 -18.03 23.27 -31.89
CA PRO A 368 -18.58 24.39 -32.66
C PRO A 368 -17.56 25.52 -32.76
N ALA A 369 -17.47 26.19 -33.91
CA ALA A 369 -16.47 27.25 -34.08
C ALA A 369 -16.70 28.38 -33.06
N PRO A 370 -15.66 28.81 -32.32
CA PRO A 370 -15.75 30.01 -31.48
C PRO A 370 -16.07 31.25 -32.33
N PRO A 371 -16.57 32.34 -31.72
CA PRO A 371 -16.92 33.57 -32.44
C PRO A 371 -15.75 34.18 -33.23
N ALA A 372 -14.52 33.89 -32.83
CA ALA A 372 -13.28 34.21 -33.51
C ALA A 372 -12.26 33.07 -33.35
N ALA A 373 -11.29 33.00 -34.26
CA ALA A 373 -10.26 31.94 -34.30
C ALA A 373 -9.42 31.89 -33.02
N ALA A 374 -9.41 30.75 -32.33
CA ALA A 374 -8.67 30.56 -31.08
C ALA A 374 -7.16 30.46 -31.34
N VAL A 375 -6.35 31.17 -30.55
CA VAL A 375 -4.89 31.08 -30.54
C VAL A 375 -4.36 30.34 -29.32
N ARG A 376 -5.15 30.24 -28.24
CA ARG A 376 -4.88 29.42 -27.06
C ARG A 376 -6.16 28.78 -26.54
N VAL A 377 -6.02 27.64 -25.88
CA VAL A 377 -7.09 27.00 -25.12
C VAL A 377 -6.58 26.68 -23.73
N SER A 378 -7.46 26.83 -22.73
CA SER A 378 -7.26 26.39 -21.37
C SER A 378 -8.53 25.65 -20.92
N ALA A 379 -8.37 24.54 -20.20
CA ALA A 379 -9.48 23.72 -19.73
C ALA A 379 -9.40 23.59 -18.21
N GLY A 380 -10.50 23.92 -17.54
CA GLY A 380 -10.68 23.58 -16.14
C GLY A 380 -11.06 22.11 -15.99
N ASP A 381 -12.05 21.69 -16.76
CA ASP A 381 -12.54 20.31 -16.90
C ASP A 381 -13.21 20.15 -18.28
N ALA A 382 -13.74 18.97 -18.60
CA ALA A 382 -14.41 18.70 -19.86
C ALA A 382 -15.68 19.55 -20.10
N ALA A 383 -16.24 20.14 -19.04
CA ALA A 383 -17.40 21.03 -19.09
C ALA A 383 -17.03 22.52 -19.14
N SER A 384 -15.78 22.87 -18.81
CA SER A 384 -15.28 24.23 -18.58
C SER A 384 -14.06 24.51 -19.46
N VAL A 385 -14.30 24.77 -20.75
CA VAL A 385 -13.25 25.05 -21.74
C VAL A 385 -13.27 26.52 -22.13
N THR A 386 -12.10 27.16 -22.13
CA THR A 386 -11.94 28.58 -22.44
C THR A 386 -10.94 28.76 -23.57
N ALA A 387 -11.33 29.54 -24.58
CA ALA A 387 -10.50 29.91 -25.71
C ALA A 387 -10.14 31.39 -25.66
N LEU A 388 -8.91 31.71 -26.05
CA LEU A 388 -8.43 33.08 -26.25
C LEU A 388 -8.23 33.30 -27.75
N ASP A 389 -8.80 34.34 -28.32
CA ASP A 389 -8.61 34.70 -29.72
C ASP A 389 -7.40 35.65 -29.94
N ALA A 390 -7.03 35.89 -31.20
CA ALA A 390 -5.91 36.77 -31.54
C ALA A 390 -6.15 38.26 -31.22
N ALA A 391 -7.40 38.67 -31.01
CA ALA A 391 -7.77 40.02 -30.60
C ALA A 391 -7.77 40.19 -29.06
N GLY A 392 -7.52 39.11 -28.32
CA GLY A 392 -7.51 39.07 -26.86
C GLY A 392 -8.90 38.93 -26.24
N ALA A 393 -9.90 38.49 -27.00
CA ALA A 393 -11.22 38.15 -26.50
C ALA A 393 -11.20 36.75 -25.87
N VAL A 394 -11.91 36.60 -24.74
CA VAL A 394 -12.04 35.32 -24.03
C VAL A 394 -13.42 34.72 -24.30
N HIS A 395 -13.46 33.50 -24.82
CA HIS A 395 -14.68 32.76 -25.12
C HIS A 395 -14.74 31.52 -24.23
N GLN A 396 -15.82 31.37 -23.47
CA GLN A 396 -16.07 30.18 -22.65
C GLN A 396 -17.09 29.28 -23.35
N TYR A 397 -16.79 28.00 -23.43
CA TYR A 397 -17.67 27.01 -24.04
C TYR A 397 -18.71 26.55 -23.02
N ASP A 398 -19.98 26.71 -23.37
CA ASP A 398 -21.10 26.13 -22.63
C ASP A 398 -21.37 24.73 -23.20
N SER A 399 -20.96 23.71 -22.45
CA SER A 399 -21.13 22.30 -22.80
C SER A 399 -22.60 21.86 -22.85
N ALA A 400 -23.50 22.51 -22.10
CA ALA A 400 -24.93 22.23 -22.09
C ALA A 400 -25.65 22.85 -23.30
N ALA A 401 -25.29 24.09 -23.67
CA ALA A 401 -25.85 24.80 -24.82
C ALA A 401 -25.15 24.47 -26.15
N LYS A 402 -23.97 23.80 -26.11
CA LYS A 402 -23.08 23.56 -27.24
C LYS A 402 -22.77 24.84 -28.02
N SER A 403 -22.50 25.91 -27.30
CA SER A 403 -22.27 27.25 -27.86
C SER A 403 -21.23 28.00 -27.05
N TRP A 404 -20.61 29.00 -27.66
CA TRP A 404 -19.62 29.84 -27.00
C TRP A 404 -20.25 31.13 -26.47
N ALA A 405 -19.89 31.50 -25.25
CA ALA A 405 -20.18 32.80 -24.66
C ALA A 405 -18.90 33.64 -24.59
N THR A 406 -18.92 34.84 -25.16
CA THR A 406 -17.81 35.79 -25.04
C THR A 406 -17.89 36.52 -23.70
N LEU A 407 -16.79 36.51 -22.93
CA LEU A 407 -16.71 37.07 -21.57
C LEU A 407 -16.36 38.58 -21.55
N ASP A 408 -16.44 39.29 -22.68
CA ASP A 408 -15.82 40.62 -22.88
C ASP A 408 -16.66 41.84 -22.46
N GLN A 409 -17.81 41.67 -21.81
CA GLN A 409 -18.69 42.82 -21.50
C GLN A 409 -18.04 43.90 -20.60
N GLN A 410 -16.86 43.62 -20.02
CA GLN A 410 -16.03 44.54 -19.23
C GLN A 410 -14.51 44.35 -19.46
N ALA A 411 -14.11 43.87 -20.64
CA ALA A 411 -12.69 43.64 -20.93
C ALA A 411 -11.88 44.96 -20.98
N PRO A 412 -10.63 44.97 -20.50
CA PRO A 412 -9.76 46.16 -20.54
C PRO A 412 -9.35 46.55 -21.96
N GLU A 413 -9.09 47.85 -22.20
CA GLU A 413 -8.53 48.34 -23.47
C GLU A 413 -7.19 47.64 -23.75
N GLY A 414 -7.12 46.87 -24.84
CA GLY A 414 -5.92 46.12 -25.26
C GLY A 414 -6.07 44.59 -25.26
N GLY A 415 -7.16 44.05 -24.71
CA GLY A 415 -7.44 42.60 -24.73
C GLY A 415 -6.58 41.77 -23.76
N PHE A 416 -6.91 40.49 -23.64
CA PHE A 416 -6.17 39.50 -22.85
C PHE A 416 -5.06 38.83 -23.68
N THR A 417 -3.99 38.38 -23.03
CA THR A 417 -2.79 37.82 -23.65
C THR A 417 -2.47 36.40 -23.19
N ASP A 418 -3.03 35.99 -22.06
CA ASP A 418 -2.93 34.63 -21.53
C ASP A 418 -4.17 34.29 -20.68
N ILE A 419 -4.47 33.00 -20.54
CA ILE A 419 -5.64 32.49 -19.81
C ILE A 419 -5.34 31.18 -19.07
N SER A 420 -5.92 31.02 -17.88
CA SER A 420 -5.96 29.77 -17.10
C SER A 420 -7.39 29.54 -16.60
N ALA A 421 -8.03 28.49 -17.08
CA ALA A 421 -9.38 28.09 -16.70
C ALA A 421 -9.35 27.12 -15.51
N LEU A 422 -10.37 27.19 -14.66
CA LEU A 422 -10.55 26.32 -13.50
C LEU A 422 -11.87 25.55 -13.60
N PRO A 423 -11.98 24.39 -12.91
CA PRO A 423 -13.25 23.71 -12.72
C PRO A 423 -14.32 24.66 -12.17
N GLY A 424 -15.55 24.56 -12.67
CA GLY A 424 -16.66 25.42 -12.25
C GLY A 424 -16.72 26.80 -12.90
N GLY A 425 -15.89 27.06 -13.92
CA GLY A 425 -16.05 28.17 -14.85
C GLY A 425 -15.33 29.48 -14.49
N ALA A 426 -14.49 29.48 -13.45
CA ALA A 426 -13.61 30.62 -13.16
C ALA A 426 -12.43 30.67 -14.14
N VAL A 427 -11.99 31.88 -14.51
CA VAL A 427 -10.88 32.09 -15.45
C VAL A 427 -9.95 33.18 -14.95
N PHE A 428 -8.66 32.85 -14.79
CA PHE A 428 -7.62 33.86 -14.67
C PHE A 428 -7.16 34.28 -16.06
N ALA A 429 -6.97 35.58 -16.28
CA ALA A 429 -6.50 36.10 -17.55
C ALA A 429 -5.55 37.28 -17.35
N VAL A 430 -4.58 37.42 -18.26
CA VAL A 430 -3.59 38.49 -18.23
C VAL A 430 -3.97 39.60 -19.21
N ALA A 431 -4.12 40.83 -18.74
CA ALA A 431 -4.39 42.00 -19.57
C ALA A 431 -3.60 43.23 -19.14
N ALA A 432 -3.02 43.96 -20.11
CA ALA A 432 -2.18 45.14 -19.88
C ALA A 432 -1.14 44.89 -18.77
N ASP A 433 -0.45 43.76 -18.90
CA ASP A 433 0.48 43.23 -17.93
C ASP A 433 -0.12 43.03 -16.54
N THR A 434 -1.42 42.74 -16.35
CA THR A 434 -1.98 42.47 -15.02
C THR A 434 -2.93 41.28 -14.98
N VAL A 435 -2.92 40.51 -13.88
CA VAL A 435 -3.84 39.38 -13.70
C VAL A 435 -5.24 39.85 -13.33
N ARG A 436 -6.25 39.27 -13.96
CA ARG A 436 -7.66 39.42 -13.65
C ARG A 436 -8.31 38.06 -13.43
N LEU A 437 -9.28 37.99 -12.55
CA LEU A 437 -10.06 36.80 -12.26
C LEU A 437 -11.51 37.03 -12.71
N TYR A 438 -12.07 36.08 -13.45
CA TYR A 438 -13.46 36.06 -13.86
C TYR A 438 -14.29 35.15 -12.94
N LEU A 439 -15.30 35.73 -12.27
CA LEU A 439 -16.27 35.04 -11.42
C LEU A 439 -17.73 35.44 -11.79
N GLY A 440 -17.99 35.65 -13.08
CA GLY A 440 -19.23 36.26 -13.59
C GLY A 440 -19.08 37.75 -13.93
N GLU A 441 -18.04 38.40 -13.41
CA GLU A 441 -17.49 39.69 -13.84
C GLU A 441 -15.96 39.67 -13.69
N TRP A 442 -15.25 40.56 -14.40
CA TRP A 442 -13.79 40.62 -14.36
C TRP A 442 -13.29 41.45 -13.17
N VAL A 443 -12.62 40.80 -12.23
CA VAL A 443 -12.05 41.43 -11.03
C VAL A 443 -10.53 41.60 -11.22
N PRO A 444 -9.98 42.84 -11.14
CA PRO A 444 -8.54 43.05 -11.18
C PRO A 444 -7.88 42.59 -9.88
N THR A 445 -6.83 41.78 -9.99
CA THR A 445 -6.02 41.35 -8.81
C THR A 445 -4.91 42.35 -8.48
N GLY A 446 -4.59 43.24 -9.43
CA GLY A 446 -3.62 44.33 -9.26
C GLY A 446 -2.17 43.94 -9.52
N THR A 447 -1.87 42.69 -9.89
CA THR A 447 -0.47 42.28 -10.04
C THR A 447 0.04 42.25 -11.46
N PRO A 448 1.24 42.84 -11.70
CA PRO A 448 1.93 42.73 -12.96
C PRO A 448 2.17 41.28 -13.40
N ALA A 449 1.72 40.88 -14.60
CA ALA A 449 1.94 39.54 -15.16
C ALA A 449 1.93 39.53 -16.70
N VAL A 450 2.68 38.61 -17.31
CA VAL A 450 2.70 38.28 -18.75
C VAL A 450 2.21 36.85 -19.02
N ALA A 451 2.13 36.01 -17.99
CA ALA A 451 1.55 34.67 -18.05
C ALA A 451 0.89 34.31 -16.72
N VAL A 452 -0.14 33.48 -16.73
CA VAL A 452 -0.86 33.06 -15.51
C VAL A 452 -1.22 31.58 -15.56
N ALA A 453 -1.01 30.88 -14.45
CA ALA A 453 -1.41 29.49 -14.25
C ALA A 453 -2.09 29.38 -12.88
N ALA A 454 -3.26 28.76 -12.83
CA ALA A 454 -4.02 28.62 -11.60
C ALA A 454 -4.33 27.15 -11.34
N ALA A 455 -3.97 26.69 -10.14
CA ALA A 455 -4.35 25.39 -9.62
C ALA A 455 -5.69 25.46 -8.89
N SER A 456 -6.05 26.63 -8.36
CA SER A 456 -7.36 26.92 -7.77
C SER A 456 -7.66 28.42 -7.78
N ALA A 457 -8.86 28.81 -7.36
CA ALA A 457 -9.22 30.23 -7.21
C ALA A 457 -8.37 30.97 -6.15
N THR A 458 -7.65 30.24 -5.30
CA THR A 458 -6.80 30.78 -4.21
C THR A 458 -5.32 30.46 -4.37
N ASP A 459 -4.96 29.72 -5.42
CA ASP A 459 -3.60 29.33 -5.72
C ASP A 459 -3.35 29.55 -7.20
N ALA A 460 -2.98 30.80 -7.50
CA ALA A 460 -2.66 31.25 -8.83
C ALA A 460 -1.25 31.83 -8.84
N TRP A 461 -0.47 31.40 -9.81
CA TRP A 461 0.87 31.89 -10.06
C TRP A 461 0.84 32.68 -11.35
N ALA A 462 1.54 33.80 -11.37
CA ALA A 462 1.71 34.56 -12.59
C ALA A 462 3.15 35.04 -12.70
N ILE A 463 3.61 35.17 -13.92
CA ILE A 463 4.97 35.59 -14.24
C ILE A 463 4.93 37.08 -14.51
N ASP A 464 5.63 37.90 -13.75
CA ASP A 464 5.68 39.34 -13.98
C ASP A 464 6.39 39.69 -15.32
N PRO A 465 6.27 40.93 -15.85
CA PRO A 465 6.96 41.33 -17.08
C PRO A 465 8.50 41.26 -17.05
N SER A 466 9.11 41.04 -15.88
CA SER A 466 10.54 40.79 -15.72
C SER A 466 10.91 39.31 -15.65
N GLY A 467 9.92 38.42 -15.76
CA GLY A 467 10.08 36.97 -15.77
C GLY A 467 10.20 36.37 -14.36
N HIS A 468 9.77 37.05 -13.31
CA HIS A 468 9.73 36.49 -11.96
C HIS A 468 8.37 35.86 -11.67
N PRO A 469 8.33 34.68 -11.03
CA PRO A 469 7.09 34.11 -10.54
C PRO A 469 6.61 34.89 -9.31
N ALA A 470 5.36 35.28 -9.34
CA ALA A 470 4.66 35.90 -8.22
C ALA A 470 3.47 35.02 -7.86
N HIS A 471 3.37 34.70 -6.57
CA HIS A 471 2.27 33.92 -6.01
C HIS A 471 1.13 34.86 -5.64
N PHE A 472 -0.02 34.64 -6.26
CA PHE A 472 -1.24 35.38 -6.04
C PHE A 472 -2.11 34.65 -5.05
N LEU A 473 -1.68 34.73 -3.79
CA LEU A 473 -2.48 34.93 -2.57
C LEU A 473 -1.64 34.47 -1.37
N ARG A 474 -0.80 35.38 -0.86
CA ARG A 474 -0.20 35.24 0.47
C ARG A 474 -1.26 35.41 1.52
N SER A 475 -0.97 34.74 2.60
CA SER A 475 -1.85 34.56 3.71
C SER A 475 -0.93 34.34 4.90
N SER A 476 -1.24 34.94 6.06
CA SER A 476 -0.54 35.69 7.14
C SER A 476 0.33 35.05 8.27
N ALA A 477 1.63 35.41 8.39
CA ALA A 477 2.49 35.13 9.56
C ALA A 477 3.54 36.20 9.86
N GLU A 478 3.53 37.34 9.18
CA GLU A 478 4.30 38.49 9.64
C GLU A 478 3.37 39.49 10.34
N ALA A 479 2.89 39.12 11.52
CA ALA A 479 2.30 40.07 12.47
C ALA A 479 2.54 39.64 13.93
N THR A 480 3.64 40.15 14.49
CA THR A 480 3.91 40.43 15.91
C THR A 480 4.14 39.27 16.88
N GLN A 481 5.42 39.09 17.25
CA GLN A 481 5.80 38.87 18.64
C GLN A 481 5.23 40.01 19.49
N SER A 482 4.16 39.72 20.23
CA SER A 482 3.65 40.54 21.33
C SER A 482 2.92 39.57 22.26
N SER A 483 3.58 39.21 23.36
CA SER A 483 3.03 38.59 24.57
C SER A 483 1.52 38.28 24.51
N ARG A 484 1.19 37.05 24.12
CA ARG A 484 -0.12 36.45 24.36
C ARG A 484 0.08 35.25 25.29
N PRO A 485 -0.76 35.07 26.32
CA PRO A 485 -0.64 33.95 27.23
C PRO A 485 -0.97 32.64 26.50
N ASP A 486 -0.35 31.55 26.98
CA ASP A 486 -0.53 30.17 26.54
C ASP A 486 -1.97 29.87 26.07
N LEU A 487 -2.10 29.55 24.78
CA LEU A 487 -3.25 28.83 24.26
C LEU A 487 -2.71 27.53 23.64
N PRO A 488 -3.07 26.35 24.18
CA PRO A 488 -2.60 25.05 23.69
C PRO A 488 -3.27 24.72 22.35
N GLY A 489 -2.48 24.24 21.38
CA GLY A 489 -2.95 23.74 20.08
C GLY A 489 -2.50 22.29 19.87
N TRP A 490 -3.49 21.38 19.98
CA TRP A 490 -3.62 19.99 19.49
C TRP A 490 -2.72 18.82 19.94
N ASP A 491 -3.32 18.03 20.83
CA ASP A 491 -3.73 16.60 20.81
C ASP A 491 -2.86 15.44 20.29
N ALA A 492 -1.67 15.72 19.80
CA ALA A 492 -0.54 14.80 19.81
C ALA A 492 0.65 15.53 20.42
N GLU A 493 0.48 16.11 21.62
CA GLU A 493 1.50 17.00 22.18
C GLU A 493 2.74 16.27 22.73
N ASP A 494 2.68 14.93 22.79
CA ASP A 494 3.76 14.08 23.24
C ASP A 494 3.73 12.73 22.51
N VAL A 495 4.90 12.22 22.16
CA VAL A 495 5.08 10.96 21.43
C VAL A 495 4.66 9.74 22.27
N PHE A 496 4.84 9.78 23.59
CA PHE A 496 4.72 8.60 24.47
C PHE A 496 3.74 8.80 25.63
N ASP A 497 3.24 10.02 25.87
CA ASP A 497 2.30 10.32 26.95
C ASP A 497 0.85 10.46 26.45
N GLU A 498 0.03 9.41 26.66
CA GLU A 498 -1.39 9.41 26.27
C GLU A 498 -2.24 10.46 27.01
N THR A 499 -1.76 11.06 28.11
CA THR A 499 -2.48 12.16 28.78
C THR A 499 -2.36 13.48 28.03
N ARG A 500 -1.43 13.52 27.06
CA ARG A 500 -1.12 14.64 26.19
C ARG A 500 -1.37 14.32 24.71
N SER A 501 -1.97 13.15 24.41
CA SER A 501 -2.37 12.77 23.06
C SER A 501 -3.66 11.94 23.04
N THR A 502 -4.74 12.47 22.48
CA THR A 502 -5.99 11.72 22.27
C THR A 502 -5.82 10.62 21.22
N HIS A 503 -5.01 10.82 20.18
CA HIS A 503 -4.68 9.77 19.21
C HIS A 503 -4.06 8.55 19.92
N LEU A 504 -3.02 8.78 20.73
CA LEU A 504 -2.36 7.71 21.47
C LEU A 504 -3.29 7.10 22.53
N TYR A 505 -4.14 7.91 23.18
CA TYR A 505 -5.17 7.45 24.12
C TYR A 505 -6.15 6.46 23.46
N ILE A 506 -6.64 6.78 22.25
CA ILE A 506 -7.54 5.94 21.46
C ILE A 506 -6.83 4.66 21.05
N VAL A 507 -5.63 4.76 20.45
CA VAL A 507 -4.84 3.62 19.98
C VAL A 507 -4.52 2.65 21.13
N ASN A 508 -4.05 3.15 22.28
CA ASN A 508 -3.75 2.31 23.44
C ASN A 508 -4.99 1.56 23.96
N ARG A 509 -6.16 2.19 23.95
CA ARG A 509 -7.42 1.53 24.34
C ARG A 509 -7.91 0.56 23.27
N ALA A 510 -7.72 0.88 22.00
CA ALA A 510 -8.04 0.00 20.89
C ALA A 510 -7.22 -1.30 20.96
N ILE A 511 -5.91 -1.22 21.22
CA ILE A 511 -5.06 -2.39 21.43
C ILE A 511 -5.53 -3.22 22.65
N ARG A 512 -5.89 -2.57 23.76
CA ARG A 512 -6.45 -3.26 24.94
C ARG A 512 -7.80 -3.91 24.63
N LEU A 513 -8.62 -3.27 23.80
CA LEU A 513 -9.90 -3.80 23.35
C LEU A 513 -9.70 -5.03 22.46
N CYS A 514 -8.75 -4.98 21.52
CA CYS A 514 -8.32 -6.15 20.75
C CYS A 514 -7.86 -7.27 21.67
N ALA A 515 -7.04 -7.00 22.69
CA ALA A 515 -6.62 -8.05 23.65
C ALA A 515 -7.79 -8.68 24.43
N ALA A 516 -8.79 -7.87 24.77
CA ALA A 516 -9.96 -8.33 25.52
C ALA A 516 -10.96 -9.12 24.66
N GLN A 517 -11.10 -8.78 23.37
CA GLN A 517 -12.20 -9.28 22.51
C GLN A 517 -11.74 -9.97 21.21
N GLY A 518 -10.47 -9.88 20.87
CA GLY A 518 -9.88 -10.35 19.59
C GLY A 518 -9.18 -11.71 19.66
N GLY A 519 -9.28 -12.43 20.78
CA GLY A 519 -8.67 -13.75 20.90
C GLY A 519 -7.14 -13.72 20.70
N PRO A 520 -6.53 -14.74 20.06
CA PRO A 520 -5.08 -14.86 19.95
C PRO A 520 -4.41 -13.73 19.16
N VAL A 521 -5.05 -13.21 18.10
CA VAL A 521 -4.58 -12.03 17.33
C VAL A 521 -4.49 -10.82 18.25
N GLY A 522 -5.55 -10.56 19.00
CA GLY A 522 -5.62 -9.44 19.94
C GLY A 522 -4.57 -9.52 21.05
N ALA A 523 -4.35 -10.71 21.61
CA ALA A 523 -3.31 -10.93 22.61
C ALA A 523 -1.90 -10.68 22.05
N TRP A 524 -1.66 -11.09 20.80
CA TRP A 524 -0.39 -10.83 20.13
C TRP A 524 -0.18 -9.35 19.81
N LEU A 525 -1.20 -8.65 19.33
CA LEU A 525 -1.15 -7.20 19.10
C LEU A 525 -0.75 -6.47 20.37
N ALA A 526 -1.38 -6.78 21.51
CA ALA A 526 -1.02 -6.16 22.78
C ALA A 526 0.39 -6.52 23.26
N ALA A 527 0.86 -7.74 23.01
CA ALA A 527 2.22 -8.13 23.33
C ALA A 527 3.27 -7.41 22.46
N LYS A 528 2.97 -7.17 21.18
CA LYS A 528 3.87 -6.49 20.22
C LYS A 528 3.87 -4.98 20.38
N LEU A 529 2.69 -4.38 20.56
CA LEU A 529 2.51 -2.92 20.57
C LEU A 529 2.50 -2.32 21.98
N GLN A 530 2.39 -3.14 23.03
CA GLN A 530 2.60 -2.75 24.45
C GLN A 530 1.90 -1.43 24.86
N PRO A 531 0.56 -1.40 24.88
CA PRO A 531 -0.21 -0.16 24.98
C PRO A 531 -0.04 0.55 26.33
N GLY A 532 0.29 1.84 26.28
CA GLY A 532 0.53 2.70 27.46
C GLY A 532 1.94 2.59 28.04
N ALA A 533 2.86 1.89 27.38
CA ALA A 533 4.27 2.00 27.69
C ALA A 533 4.81 3.36 27.20
N GLY A 534 5.78 3.92 27.92
CA GLY A 534 6.62 5.00 27.40
C GLY A 534 7.66 4.45 26.42
N ARG A 535 8.68 5.25 26.05
CA ARG A 535 9.76 4.78 25.17
C ARG A 535 10.45 3.52 25.72
N LEU A 536 10.55 2.47 24.89
CA LEU A 536 11.11 1.17 25.26
C LEU A 536 12.40 0.84 24.48
N PRO A 537 13.55 0.54 25.12
CA PRO A 537 14.80 0.28 24.41
C PRO A 537 14.72 -0.88 23.41
N ASP A 538 14.03 -1.96 23.77
CA ASP A 538 14.02 -3.23 23.01
C ASP A 538 12.72 -3.46 22.21
N ASN A 539 11.86 -2.44 22.06
CA ASN A 539 10.65 -2.55 21.25
C ASN A 539 10.59 -1.45 20.16
N PRO A 540 11.29 -1.66 19.04
CA PRO A 540 11.31 -0.68 17.96
C PRO A 540 9.94 -0.49 17.30
N LEU A 541 9.10 -1.53 17.25
CA LEU A 541 7.77 -1.46 16.65
C LEU A 541 6.85 -0.51 17.43
N HIS A 542 6.78 -0.67 18.77
CA HIS A 542 6.02 0.24 19.64
C HIS A 542 6.51 1.68 19.49
N ASN A 543 7.82 1.90 19.63
CA ASN A 543 8.38 3.25 19.60
C ASN A 543 8.10 3.97 18.28
N GLN A 544 8.26 3.27 17.16
CA GLN A 544 8.03 3.84 15.85
C GLN A 544 6.53 4.07 15.58
N MET A 545 5.64 3.19 16.04
CA MET A 545 4.20 3.44 15.97
C MET A 545 3.81 4.71 16.71
N CYS A 546 4.32 4.90 17.93
CA CYS A 546 4.11 6.12 18.70
C CYS A 546 4.69 7.36 17.97
N GLN A 547 5.87 7.25 17.36
CA GLN A 547 6.50 8.35 16.62
C GLN A 547 5.74 8.71 15.33
N GLY A 548 5.36 7.73 14.51
CA GLY A 548 4.60 7.98 13.29
C GLY A 548 3.20 8.53 13.57
N LEU A 549 2.59 8.13 14.68
CA LEU A 549 1.32 8.69 15.16
C LEU A 549 1.45 10.18 15.52
N TYR A 550 2.60 10.59 16.06
CA TYR A 550 2.90 11.98 16.41
C TYR A 550 3.26 12.80 15.17
N ASP A 551 4.21 12.31 14.36
CA ASP A 551 4.80 13.06 13.23
C ASP A 551 3.77 13.45 12.15
N ALA A 552 2.65 12.74 12.05
CA ALA A 552 1.56 13.06 11.13
C ALA A 552 1.07 14.51 11.21
N ASP A 553 1.14 15.15 12.39
CA ASP A 553 0.72 16.54 12.60
C ASP A 553 1.86 17.57 12.46
N PHE A 554 3.11 17.15 12.58
CA PHE A 554 4.25 18.05 12.80
C PHE A 554 5.29 18.02 11.68
N VAL A 555 5.32 16.97 10.87
CA VAL A 555 6.39 16.73 9.89
C VAL A 555 5.81 16.77 8.47
N ASP A 556 6.42 17.59 7.61
CA ASP A 556 6.18 17.60 6.17
C ASP A 556 6.73 16.28 5.58
N PRO A 557 5.98 15.55 4.72
CA PRO A 557 4.75 15.93 3.99
C PRO A 557 3.41 15.61 4.68
N TYR A 558 3.40 15.10 5.90
CA TYR A 558 2.20 14.51 6.51
C TYR A 558 1.18 15.53 7.01
N ASN A 559 1.62 16.76 7.32
CA ASN A 559 0.75 17.89 7.69
C ASN A 559 0.34 18.78 6.51
N ASP A 560 0.74 18.40 5.29
CA ASP A 560 0.39 19.02 4.00
C ASP A 560 0.89 20.46 3.77
N PRO A 561 0.89 20.95 2.50
CA PRO A 561 1.39 22.27 2.16
C PRO A 561 0.74 23.39 2.98
N VAL A 562 1.51 24.45 3.16
CA VAL A 562 1.16 25.59 4.00
C VAL A 562 0.21 26.54 3.26
N LEU A 563 -1.02 26.67 3.74
CA LEU A 563 -1.97 27.72 3.37
C LEU A 563 -2.00 28.73 4.52
N ILE A 564 -1.67 29.99 4.27
CA ILE A 564 -1.76 31.03 5.32
C ILE A 564 -0.73 30.87 6.45
N PHE A 565 0.50 30.42 6.13
CA PHE A 565 1.55 30.07 7.11
C PHE A 565 1.14 29.04 8.16
N VAL A 566 0.07 28.29 7.90
CA VAL A 566 -0.37 27.13 8.67
C VAL A 566 -0.45 25.93 7.70
N PRO A 567 0.00 24.73 8.08
CA PRO A 567 -0.22 23.54 7.26
C PRO A 567 -1.71 23.35 6.94
N THR A 568 -2.04 22.84 5.76
CA THR A 568 -3.45 22.67 5.34
C THR A 568 -4.12 21.48 6.02
N TYR A 569 -3.33 20.48 6.46
CA TYR A 569 -3.82 19.21 6.96
C TYR A 569 -4.84 18.56 6.01
N GLN A 570 -4.81 18.85 4.71
CA GLN A 570 -5.83 18.38 3.75
C GLN A 570 -5.96 16.84 3.77
N SER A 571 -4.88 16.13 4.05
CA SER A 571 -4.81 14.68 4.15
C SER A 571 -5.43 14.11 5.42
N HIS A 572 -5.75 14.94 6.41
CA HIS A 572 -6.42 14.56 7.66
C HIS A 572 -7.96 14.53 7.53
N PHE A 573 -8.49 15.06 6.43
CA PHE A 573 -9.93 15.18 6.21
C PHE A 573 -10.44 14.18 5.16
N TYR A 574 -11.68 13.71 5.37
CA TYR A 574 -12.36 12.81 4.44
C TYR A 574 -13.88 12.83 4.67
N ASP A 575 -14.66 13.49 3.80
CA ASP A 575 -16.13 13.40 3.83
C ASP A 575 -16.59 12.16 3.02
N PRO A 576 -17.18 11.14 3.67
CA PRO A 576 -17.57 9.88 3.03
C PRO A 576 -18.75 10.01 2.05
N ARG A 577 -19.39 11.17 1.94
CA ARG A 577 -20.46 11.41 0.95
C ARG A 577 -19.89 11.86 -0.40
N THR A 578 -18.85 12.68 -0.36
CA THR A 578 -18.22 13.24 -1.56
C THR A 578 -16.96 12.47 -1.94
N GLY A 579 -16.34 11.77 -0.98
CA GLY A 579 -15.04 11.14 -1.16
C GLY A 579 -13.89 12.15 -1.11
N GLU A 580 -14.15 13.38 -0.65
CA GLU A 580 -13.23 14.51 -0.75
C GLU A 580 -12.81 15.04 0.62
N ASN A 581 -11.61 15.62 0.70
CA ASN A 581 -11.17 16.44 1.82
C ASN A 581 -11.80 17.86 1.76
N TRP A 582 -11.44 18.71 2.72
CA TRP A 582 -12.00 20.06 2.83
C TRP A 582 -11.61 21.01 1.69
N LEU A 583 -10.58 20.68 0.92
CA LEU A 583 -10.20 21.39 -0.30
C LEU A 583 -10.93 20.84 -1.55
N GLY A 584 -11.86 19.90 -1.39
CA GLY A 584 -12.59 19.28 -2.49
C GLY A 584 -11.77 18.28 -3.31
N LYS A 585 -10.66 17.77 -2.76
CA LYS A 585 -9.82 16.78 -3.43
C LYS A 585 -10.12 15.37 -2.93
N THR A 586 -10.12 14.40 -3.82
CA THR A 586 -10.24 12.97 -3.48
C THR A 586 -8.91 12.35 -3.02
N SER A 587 -7.79 13.06 -3.21
CA SER A 587 -6.46 12.70 -2.70
C SER A 587 -5.58 13.96 -2.56
N PRO A 588 -4.75 14.06 -1.49
CA PRO A 588 -4.71 13.16 -0.35
C PRO A 588 -5.92 13.39 0.58
N THR A 589 -6.46 12.32 1.15
CA THR A 589 -7.53 12.30 2.17
C THR A 589 -7.15 11.35 3.29
N ALA A 590 -7.84 11.40 4.42
CA ALA A 590 -7.59 10.46 5.53
C ALA A 590 -7.79 9.01 5.08
N LEU A 591 -8.72 8.78 4.14
CA LEU A 591 -8.91 7.48 3.50
C LEU A 591 -7.68 7.06 2.68
N THR A 592 -7.20 7.91 1.77
CA THR A 592 -6.08 7.53 0.89
C THR A 592 -4.78 7.33 1.67
N GLN A 593 -4.45 8.25 2.59
CA GLN A 593 -3.23 8.13 3.39
C GLN A 593 -3.31 6.97 4.38
N GLY A 594 -4.44 6.83 5.09
CA GLY A 594 -4.63 5.75 6.05
C GLY A 594 -4.49 4.37 5.40
N THR A 595 -5.06 4.20 4.20
CA THR A 595 -4.95 2.96 3.41
C THR A 595 -3.50 2.74 2.94
N GLU A 596 -2.87 3.76 2.35
CA GLU A 596 -1.51 3.66 1.83
C GLU A 596 -0.48 3.27 2.91
N TYR A 597 -0.52 3.94 4.06
CA TYR A 597 0.42 3.65 5.14
C TYR A 597 0.14 2.33 5.85
N PHE A 598 -1.12 1.89 5.88
CA PHE A 598 -1.48 0.56 6.36
C PHE A 598 -0.83 -0.53 5.51
N ASP A 599 -0.99 -0.45 4.19
CA ASP A 599 -0.43 -1.42 3.25
C ASP A 599 1.11 -1.42 3.29
N LYS A 600 1.72 -0.22 3.32
CA LYS A 600 3.17 -0.06 3.46
C LYS A 600 3.68 -0.60 4.80
N SER A 601 2.89 -0.54 5.87
CA SER A 601 3.22 -1.12 7.17
C SER A 601 3.19 -2.64 7.13
N VAL A 602 2.15 -3.24 6.54
CA VAL A 602 2.03 -4.70 6.37
C VAL A 602 3.20 -5.24 5.55
N ALA A 603 3.52 -4.61 4.42
CA ALA A 603 4.64 -4.98 3.57
C ALA A 603 5.98 -4.90 4.33
N ALA A 604 6.25 -3.78 5.02
CA ALA A 604 7.47 -3.62 5.79
C ALA A 604 7.59 -4.67 6.92
N TYR A 605 6.49 -5.03 7.58
CA TYR A 605 6.52 -6.05 8.63
C TYR A 605 6.87 -7.43 8.07
N ARG A 606 6.29 -7.80 6.92
CA ARG A 606 6.56 -9.07 6.23
C ARG A 606 8.01 -9.17 5.76
N ASP A 607 8.60 -8.06 5.34
CA ASP A 607 10.02 -7.97 4.94
C ASP A 607 10.99 -7.95 6.14
N GLY A 608 10.49 -8.01 7.38
CA GLY A 608 11.31 -7.89 8.59
C GLY A 608 11.83 -6.48 8.87
N ARG A 609 11.34 -5.46 8.13
CA ARG A 609 11.69 -4.04 8.30
C ARG A 609 10.83 -3.42 9.39
N ILE A 610 11.25 -3.58 10.64
CA ILE A 610 10.50 -3.13 11.81
C ILE A 610 10.72 -1.63 12.13
N ASP A 611 11.86 -1.08 11.74
CA ASP A 611 12.40 0.18 12.27
C ASP A 611 12.74 1.24 11.20
N GLY A 612 12.94 2.49 11.63
CA GLY A 612 13.20 3.67 10.79
C GLY A 612 11.91 4.34 10.26
N SER A 613 12.06 5.46 9.55
CA SER A 613 10.94 6.19 8.89
C SER A 613 10.22 5.35 7.84
N ARG A 614 10.87 4.28 7.36
CA ARG A 614 10.31 3.27 6.45
C ARG A 614 9.88 1.97 7.17
N GLY A 615 10.02 1.91 8.48
CA GLY A 615 9.72 0.74 9.29
C GLY A 615 8.23 0.49 9.44
N ALA A 616 7.88 -0.78 9.68
CA ALA A 616 6.50 -1.22 9.88
C ALA A 616 5.78 -0.44 10.99
N GLY A 617 6.49 -0.15 12.10
CA GLY A 617 5.92 0.59 13.22
C GLY A 617 5.57 2.02 12.84
N TYR A 618 6.48 2.74 12.18
CA TYR A 618 6.28 4.15 11.83
C TYR A 618 5.09 4.34 10.89
N ARG A 619 5.02 3.50 9.86
CA ARG A 619 3.91 3.49 8.90
C ARG A 619 2.59 3.03 9.52
N LEU A 620 2.62 2.11 10.49
CA LEU A 620 1.43 1.77 11.28
C LEU A 620 0.95 2.99 12.07
N GLY A 621 1.87 3.75 12.69
CA GLY A 621 1.57 4.99 13.40
C GLY A 621 0.85 6.01 12.52
N LEU A 622 1.37 6.27 11.33
CA LEU A 622 0.75 7.16 10.33
C LEU A 622 -0.66 6.68 9.94
N ALA A 623 -0.81 5.39 9.64
CA ALA A 623 -2.11 4.82 9.26
C ALA A 623 -3.17 4.96 10.38
N LEU A 624 -2.74 4.72 11.63
CA LEU A 624 -3.61 4.86 12.80
C LEU A 624 -3.98 6.32 13.06
N HIS A 625 -3.09 7.27 12.76
CA HIS A 625 -3.38 8.70 12.87
C HIS A 625 -4.56 9.08 11.97
N TYR A 626 -4.44 8.83 10.66
CA TYR A 626 -5.49 9.13 9.69
C TYR A 626 -6.79 8.36 9.96
N MET A 627 -6.70 7.13 10.48
CA MET A 627 -7.88 6.39 10.94
C MET A 627 -8.58 7.12 12.09
N THR A 628 -7.82 7.54 13.10
CA THR A 628 -8.37 8.28 14.23
C THR A 628 -8.92 9.64 13.81
N ASP A 629 -8.38 10.31 12.79
CA ASP A 629 -8.99 11.51 12.22
C ASP A 629 -10.34 11.24 11.59
N ALA A 630 -10.45 10.17 10.80
CA ALA A 630 -11.73 9.77 10.20
C ALA A 630 -12.82 9.50 11.26
N THR A 631 -12.43 9.18 12.50
CA THR A 631 -13.38 9.02 13.62
C THR A 631 -13.83 10.35 14.24
N GLN A 632 -13.21 11.48 13.91
CA GLN A 632 -13.57 12.79 14.43
C GLN A 632 -14.66 13.44 13.54
N PRO A 633 -15.78 13.91 14.12
CA PRO A 633 -16.89 14.46 13.34
C PRO A 633 -16.55 15.66 12.46
N MET A 634 -15.56 16.46 12.86
CA MET A 634 -15.08 17.63 12.13
C MET A 634 -14.24 17.25 10.91
N HIS A 635 -13.31 16.31 11.05
CA HIS A 635 -12.50 15.78 9.96
C HIS A 635 -13.33 15.03 8.92
N SER A 636 -14.31 14.25 9.39
CA SER A 636 -15.26 13.52 8.53
C SER A 636 -16.36 14.40 7.92
N SER A 637 -16.47 15.66 8.33
CA SER A 637 -17.43 16.64 7.78
C SER A 637 -16.76 17.79 7.03
N ASN A 638 -15.44 17.75 6.82
CA ASN A 638 -14.68 18.85 6.23
C ASN A 638 -14.85 20.19 6.99
N PHE A 639 -15.06 20.11 8.30
CA PHE A 639 -15.19 21.27 9.18
C PHE A 639 -13.82 21.69 9.71
N THR A 640 -13.19 22.65 9.05
CA THR A 640 -11.88 23.20 9.41
C THR A 640 -11.98 24.37 10.39
N ASN A 641 -10.83 24.77 10.96
CA ASN A 641 -10.71 25.99 11.76
C ASN A 641 -11.02 27.30 10.99
N LEU A 642 -11.02 27.25 9.66
CA LEU A 642 -11.37 28.36 8.76
C LEU A 642 -12.87 28.37 8.41
N SER A 643 -13.52 27.20 8.39
CA SER A 643 -14.93 27.04 8.04
C SER A 643 -15.91 27.45 9.16
N SER A 644 -15.39 27.75 10.36
CA SER A 644 -16.17 28.05 11.57
C SER A 644 -16.62 29.52 11.70
N GLY A 645 -16.71 30.29 10.61
CA GLY A 645 -17.08 31.71 10.67
C GLY A 645 -18.42 31.95 11.39
N PRO A 646 -18.50 32.87 12.39
CA PRO A 646 -17.55 33.93 12.76
C PRO A 646 -16.54 33.55 13.88
N ILE A 647 -16.36 32.28 14.20
CA ILE A 647 -15.53 31.77 15.31
C ILE A 647 -14.29 31.05 14.78
N VAL A 648 -13.23 31.79 14.44
CA VAL A 648 -11.90 31.19 14.20
C VAL A 648 -11.40 30.58 15.52
N GLY A 649 -10.99 29.31 15.52
CA GLY A 649 -10.44 28.63 16.71
C GLY A 649 -11.35 27.59 17.37
N PHE A 650 -12.61 27.41 16.92
CA PHE A 650 -13.52 26.43 17.55
C PHE A 650 -13.02 25.00 17.38
N HIS A 651 -12.56 24.66 16.18
CA HIS A 651 -11.97 23.36 15.84
C HIS A 651 -10.90 23.05 16.89
N SER A 652 -9.88 23.91 17.03
CA SER A 652 -8.83 23.71 18.03
C SER A 652 -9.20 23.79 19.51
N ALA A 653 -10.23 24.56 19.83
CA ALA A 653 -10.73 24.59 21.20
C ALA A 653 -11.45 23.27 21.56
N TYR A 654 -12.05 22.59 20.59
CA TYR A 654 -12.75 21.33 20.80
C TYR A 654 -11.79 20.20 21.17
N GLU A 655 -10.68 19.96 20.45
CA GLU A 655 -9.76 18.88 20.85
C GLU A 655 -9.03 19.21 22.12
N GLY A 656 -8.63 20.47 22.34
CA GLY A 656 -8.09 20.89 23.63
C GLY A 656 -9.05 20.58 24.79
N CYS A 657 -10.36 20.72 24.57
CA CYS A 657 -11.38 20.33 25.56
C CYS A 657 -11.50 18.82 25.70
N VAL A 658 -11.47 18.06 24.60
CA VAL A 658 -11.57 16.60 24.62
C VAL A 658 -10.34 15.99 25.32
N LEU A 659 -9.14 16.48 25.04
CA LEU A 659 -7.88 16.11 25.71
C LEU A 659 -7.95 16.36 27.22
N ALA A 660 -8.44 17.52 27.63
CA ALA A 660 -8.63 17.83 29.06
C ALA A 660 -9.68 16.93 29.71
N TYR A 661 -10.76 16.60 29.00
CA TYR A 661 -11.85 15.78 29.50
C TYR A 661 -11.48 14.29 29.57
N GLN A 662 -10.72 13.75 28.61
CA GLN A 662 -10.29 12.34 28.62
C GLN A 662 -9.42 12.00 29.83
N SER A 663 -8.67 12.99 30.32
CA SER A 663 -7.79 12.90 31.48
C SER A 663 -8.55 13.03 32.81
N ALA A 664 -9.87 13.30 32.78
CA ALA A 664 -10.67 13.42 33.98
C ALA A 664 -10.99 12.03 34.59
N PRO A 665 -10.90 11.86 35.92
CA PRO A 665 -11.17 10.56 36.58
C PRO A 665 -12.56 9.98 36.34
N ARG A 666 -13.52 10.83 35.97
CA ARG A 666 -14.93 10.47 35.72
C ARG A 666 -15.21 10.04 34.28
N PHE A 667 -14.24 10.21 33.38
CA PHE A 667 -14.43 9.90 31.97
C PHE A 667 -14.45 8.39 31.77
N GLN A 668 -15.49 7.91 31.09
CA GLN A 668 -15.67 6.49 30.73
C GLN A 668 -16.20 6.45 29.29
N PRO A 669 -15.39 6.04 28.31
CA PRO A 669 -15.85 5.85 26.94
C PRO A 669 -17.00 4.84 26.87
N THR A 670 -18.00 5.12 26.04
CA THR A 670 -19.10 4.18 25.79
C THR A 670 -18.56 2.95 25.06
N PRO A 671 -18.84 1.72 25.51
CA PRO A 671 -18.38 0.51 24.82
C PRO A 671 -19.10 0.33 23.47
N PHE A 672 -18.35 0.06 22.41
CA PHE A 672 -18.85 -0.35 21.10
C PHE A 672 -18.21 -1.68 20.66
N PRO A 673 -18.91 -2.51 19.87
CA PRO A 673 -18.32 -3.71 19.29
C PRO A 673 -17.24 -3.34 18.26
N ILE A 674 -16.20 -4.16 18.17
CA ILE A 674 -15.15 -4.01 17.16
C ILE A 674 -15.75 -4.32 15.77
N PRO A 675 -15.76 -3.38 14.81
CA PRO A 675 -16.21 -3.65 13.45
C PRO A 675 -15.24 -4.62 12.75
N ARG A 676 -15.77 -5.49 11.89
CA ARG A 676 -15.00 -6.48 11.14
C ARG A 676 -15.43 -6.47 9.67
N PHE A 677 -14.54 -6.02 8.80
CA PHE A 677 -14.79 -5.88 7.36
C PHE A 677 -13.86 -6.76 6.51
N GLY A 678 -12.67 -7.11 7.01
CA GLY A 678 -11.75 -8.02 6.32
C GLY A 678 -10.33 -7.48 6.32
N GLY A 679 -9.61 -7.69 5.21
CA GLY A 679 -8.24 -7.20 5.02
C GLY A 679 -8.12 -5.80 4.42
N ASP A 680 -9.21 -5.23 3.89
CA ASP A 680 -9.19 -3.91 3.25
C ASP A 680 -9.26 -2.78 4.30
N PRO A 681 -8.19 -1.99 4.50
CA PRO A 681 -8.20 -0.88 5.45
C PRO A 681 -9.17 0.26 5.08
N GLY A 682 -9.49 0.41 3.79
CA GLY A 682 -10.37 1.48 3.29
C GLY A 682 -11.82 1.35 3.77
N GLU A 683 -12.30 0.12 3.96
CA GLU A 683 -13.64 -0.15 4.49
C GLU A 683 -13.78 0.33 5.94
N TYR A 684 -12.75 0.11 6.76
CA TYR A 684 -12.72 0.56 8.16
C TYR A 684 -12.72 2.08 8.26
N ILE A 685 -11.86 2.76 7.49
CA ILE A 685 -11.76 4.23 7.49
C ILE A 685 -13.05 4.86 6.98
N THR A 686 -13.63 4.28 5.93
CA THR A 686 -14.91 4.73 5.36
C THR A 686 -16.07 4.54 6.33
N ALA A 687 -16.15 3.39 7.01
CA ALA A 687 -17.15 3.13 8.04
C ALA A 687 -17.01 4.07 9.24
N ALA A 688 -15.77 4.35 9.66
CA ALA A 688 -15.47 5.34 10.69
C ALA A 688 -16.02 6.72 10.31
N ALA A 689 -15.66 7.22 9.14
CA ALA A 689 -16.10 8.53 8.67
C ALA A 689 -17.63 8.61 8.51
N LYS A 690 -18.27 7.57 7.96
CA LYS A 690 -19.75 7.51 7.81
C LYS A 690 -20.47 7.60 9.15
N HIS A 691 -19.92 6.98 10.19
CA HIS A 691 -20.48 7.05 11.53
C HIS A 691 -20.23 8.40 12.19
N SER A 692 -19.01 8.93 12.06
CA SER A 692 -18.61 10.14 12.78
C SER A 692 -19.23 11.41 12.21
N ARG A 693 -19.36 11.50 10.89
CA ARG A 693 -19.83 12.70 10.20
C ARG A 693 -21.16 13.26 10.72
N PRO A 694 -22.26 12.49 10.85
CA PRO A 694 -23.54 13.03 11.34
C PRO A 694 -23.47 13.59 12.77
N ASN A 695 -22.47 13.19 13.56
CA ASN A 695 -22.30 13.66 14.92
C ASN A 695 -21.73 15.09 15.01
N VAL A 696 -21.39 15.74 13.89
CA VAL A 696 -20.95 17.14 13.88
C VAL A 696 -22.02 18.06 14.53
N ILE A 697 -23.30 17.71 14.39
CA ILE A 697 -24.44 18.44 15.01
C ILE A 697 -24.46 18.31 16.55
N ARG A 698 -23.87 17.24 17.10
CA ARG A 698 -23.81 17.02 18.56
C ARG A 698 -22.75 17.90 19.24
N ILE A 699 -21.74 18.32 18.47
CA ILE A 699 -20.61 19.09 18.97
C ILE A 699 -20.71 20.58 18.62
N LEU A 700 -21.39 20.95 17.54
CA LEU A 700 -21.60 22.34 17.15
C LEU A 700 -22.83 22.96 17.87
N PRO A 701 -22.74 24.22 18.35
CA PRO A 701 -23.91 24.94 18.86
C PRO A 701 -24.90 25.31 17.73
N PRO A 702 -26.21 25.50 18.03
CA PRO A 702 -27.21 25.85 17.03
C PRO A 702 -26.94 27.17 16.28
N ASN A 703 -26.14 28.06 16.90
CA ASN A 703 -25.83 29.41 16.43
C ASN A 703 -24.35 29.56 16.01
N VAL A 704 -23.64 28.46 15.73
CA VAL A 704 -22.19 28.50 15.44
C VAL A 704 -21.81 29.43 14.29
N PHE A 705 -22.76 29.72 13.39
CA PHE A 705 -22.60 30.61 12.25
C PHE A 705 -23.08 32.06 12.50
N THR A 706 -23.56 32.40 13.70
CA THR A 706 -24.20 33.70 13.98
C THR A 706 -23.69 34.45 15.22
N ASP A 707 -23.09 33.80 16.22
CA ASP A 707 -22.64 34.45 17.47
C ASP A 707 -21.11 34.33 17.69
N TYR A 708 -20.47 35.43 18.13
CA TYR A 708 -19.01 35.58 18.23
C TYR A 708 -18.49 35.18 19.63
N HIS A 709 -17.88 34.00 19.77
CA HIS A 709 -17.18 33.60 20.99
C HIS A 709 -15.85 32.92 20.65
N GLY A 710 -14.71 33.61 20.81
CA GLY A 710 -13.37 33.03 20.63
C GLY A 710 -12.95 32.01 21.70
N TYR A 711 -13.92 31.41 22.41
CA TYR A 711 -13.76 30.44 23.49
C TYR A 711 -15.01 29.56 23.57
N LEU A 712 -14.86 28.29 23.96
CA LEU A 712 -16.00 27.42 24.26
C LEU A 712 -16.80 27.99 25.43
N THR A 713 -18.11 28.15 25.27
CA THR A 713 -18.99 28.55 26.37
C THR A 713 -19.17 27.40 27.36
N SER A 714 -19.64 27.68 28.58
CA SER A 714 -20.00 26.63 29.53
C SER A 714 -21.07 25.66 28.98
N GLU A 715 -21.90 26.12 28.03
CA GLU A 715 -22.88 25.28 27.36
C GLU A 715 -22.24 24.37 26.30
N ASP A 716 -21.27 24.88 25.55
CA ASP A 716 -20.48 24.10 24.59
C ASP A 716 -19.67 23.02 25.31
N LEU A 717 -18.97 23.39 26.40
CA LEU A 717 -18.28 22.44 27.27
C LEU A 717 -19.25 21.35 27.75
N ALA A 718 -20.44 21.72 28.22
CA ALA A 718 -21.43 20.74 28.66
C ALA A 718 -21.96 19.86 27.51
N ARG A 719 -22.01 20.34 26.26
CA ARG A 719 -22.37 19.54 25.06
C ARG A 719 -21.27 18.55 24.71
N ILE A 720 -20.01 19.00 24.75
CA ILE A 720 -18.82 18.17 24.51
C ILE A 720 -18.73 17.09 25.57
N GLU A 721 -18.82 17.44 26.86
CA GLU A 721 -18.80 16.46 27.97
C GLU A 721 -19.90 15.40 27.84
N ARG A 722 -21.08 15.75 27.29
CA ARG A 722 -22.17 14.78 27.07
C ARG A 722 -21.94 13.87 25.86
N SER A 723 -21.17 14.31 24.87
CA SER A 723 -21.04 13.59 23.59
C SER A 723 -19.70 12.84 23.47
N ALA A 724 -18.66 13.33 24.14
CA ALA A 724 -17.30 12.76 24.09
C ALA A 724 -17.23 11.27 24.47
N PRO A 725 -17.97 10.75 25.48
CA PRO A 725 -17.96 9.32 25.79
C PRO A 725 -18.35 8.42 24.61
N ASP A 726 -19.39 8.79 23.87
CA ASP A 726 -19.85 8.03 22.71
C ASP A 726 -18.88 8.13 21.54
N LEU A 727 -18.38 9.34 21.26
CA LEU A 727 -17.49 9.60 20.12
C LEU A 727 -16.14 8.90 20.31
N ILE A 728 -15.51 9.04 21.47
CA ILE A 728 -14.26 8.36 21.81
C ILE A 728 -14.49 6.85 21.91
N GLY A 729 -15.63 6.42 22.46
CA GLY A 729 -16.02 5.02 22.54
C GLY A 729 -16.04 4.34 21.16
N TYR A 730 -16.68 4.98 20.19
CA TYR A 730 -16.71 4.49 18.81
C TYR A 730 -15.33 4.57 18.15
N ALA A 731 -14.58 5.66 18.36
CA ALA A 731 -13.23 5.82 17.83
C ALA A 731 -12.30 4.68 18.26
N ILE A 732 -12.37 4.29 19.54
CA ILE A 732 -11.65 3.13 20.09
C ILE A 732 -12.04 1.84 19.37
N ALA A 733 -13.33 1.58 19.20
CA ALA A 733 -13.81 0.36 18.55
C ALA A 733 -13.43 0.31 17.07
N ALA A 734 -13.61 1.40 16.32
CA ALA A 734 -13.25 1.50 14.92
C ALA A 734 -11.74 1.31 14.71
N THR A 735 -10.92 1.98 15.51
CA THR A 735 -9.45 1.83 15.49
C THR A 735 -9.03 0.40 15.86
N ALA A 736 -9.74 -0.23 16.81
CA ALA A 736 -9.53 -1.64 17.14
C ALA A 736 -9.85 -2.56 15.96
N GLY A 737 -10.83 -2.22 15.12
CA GLY A 737 -11.15 -2.96 13.90
C GLY A 737 -10.00 -2.93 12.90
N LEU A 738 -9.45 -1.75 12.62
CA LEU A 738 -8.31 -1.59 11.72
C LEU A 738 -7.04 -2.28 12.28
N LEU A 739 -6.75 -2.12 13.57
CA LEU A 739 -5.66 -2.84 14.25
C LEU A 739 -5.84 -4.34 14.19
N PHE A 740 -7.07 -4.82 14.35
CA PHE A 740 -7.38 -6.24 14.25
C PHE A 740 -7.16 -6.76 12.83
N ALA A 741 -7.52 -6.00 11.80
CA ALA A 741 -7.22 -6.34 10.40
C ALA A 741 -5.71 -6.43 10.15
N TRP A 742 -4.94 -5.42 10.59
CA TRP A 742 -3.47 -5.41 10.50
C TRP A 742 -2.88 -6.62 11.22
N GLY A 743 -3.36 -6.87 12.45
CA GLY A 743 -2.98 -8.01 13.25
C GLY A 743 -3.34 -9.31 12.57
N ASN A 744 -4.51 -9.46 11.96
CA ASN A 744 -4.93 -10.70 11.31
C ASN A 744 -4.06 -11.02 10.08
N LEU A 745 -3.64 -10.00 9.33
CA LEU A 745 -2.74 -10.15 8.17
C LEU A 745 -1.32 -10.58 8.54
N LEU A 746 -0.91 -10.44 9.81
CA LEU A 746 0.46 -10.63 10.30
C LEU A 746 0.59 -11.65 11.44
N TYR A 747 -0.48 -11.85 12.21
CA TYR A 747 -0.58 -12.79 13.32
C TYR A 747 -0.65 -14.23 12.84
N THR A 748 -0.71 -14.47 11.52
CA THR A 748 -0.57 -15.79 10.92
C THR A 748 0.41 -16.58 11.77
N ARG A 749 -0.11 -17.53 12.56
CA ARG A 749 0.76 -18.56 13.12
C ARG A 749 1.45 -19.10 11.88
N PRO A 750 2.78 -19.01 11.74
CA PRO A 750 3.42 -19.74 10.69
C PRO A 750 3.15 -21.21 11.02
N LYS A 751 2.13 -21.76 10.38
CA LYS A 751 2.28 -23.04 9.74
C LYS A 751 2.26 -22.68 8.26
N ASP A 752 3.44 -22.29 7.79
CA ASP A 752 3.79 -22.53 6.40
C ASP A 752 3.34 -23.96 6.11
N TRP A 753 2.62 -24.16 5.02
CA TRP A 753 2.36 -25.50 4.51
C TRP A 753 3.67 -26.30 4.60
N GLU A 754 3.66 -27.39 5.36
CA GLU A 754 4.88 -28.18 5.53
C GLU A 754 4.97 -29.12 4.33
N ASP A 755 6.08 -29.06 3.59
CA ASP A 755 6.38 -30.05 2.56
C ASP A 755 6.63 -31.40 3.26
N MET A 756 5.64 -32.28 3.20
CA MET A 756 5.71 -33.64 3.73
C MET A 756 6.45 -34.60 2.80
N GLY A 757 6.95 -34.09 1.67
CA GLY A 757 7.73 -34.76 0.66
C GLY A 757 6.90 -35.63 -0.27
N GLN A 758 7.59 -36.18 -1.27
CA GLN A 758 7.04 -37.14 -2.21
C GLN A 758 7.06 -38.57 -1.64
N PRO A 759 6.17 -39.47 -2.11
CA PRO A 759 6.14 -40.88 -1.72
C PRO A 759 7.50 -41.60 -1.76
N ALA A 760 8.30 -41.35 -2.81
CA ALA A 760 9.67 -41.82 -2.96
C ALA A 760 10.45 -40.86 -3.89
N PRO A 761 11.80 -40.94 -3.97
CA PRO A 761 12.61 -40.02 -4.77
C PRO A 761 12.21 -39.85 -6.25
N ASP A 762 11.58 -40.87 -6.85
CA ASP A 762 11.15 -40.87 -8.25
C ASP A 762 9.62 -41.08 -8.40
N VAL A 763 8.86 -40.96 -7.31
CA VAL A 763 7.41 -41.20 -7.30
C VAL A 763 6.71 -39.99 -6.70
N THR A 764 5.98 -39.26 -7.55
CA THR A 764 5.15 -38.12 -7.13
C THR A 764 3.78 -38.60 -6.65
N ALA A 765 3.16 -37.86 -5.72
CA ALA A 765 1.77 -38.05 -5.38
C ALA A 765 0.89 -37.43 -6.48
N VAL A 766 -0.04 -38.20 -7.05
CA VAL A 766 -0.88 -37.75 -8.18
C VAL A 766 -2.35 -37.59 -7.83
N ALA A 767 -2.80 -38.17 -6.71
CA ALA A 767 -4.15 -37.99 -6.18
C ALA A 767 -4.20 -38.33 -4.69
N GLY A 768 -4.99 -37.59 -3.92
CA GLY A 768 -5.36 -37.96 -2.56
C GLY A 768 -6.39 -39.09 -2.55
N ILE A 769 -6.27 -39.99 -1.57
CA ILE A 769 -7.23 -41.09 -1.35
C ILE A 769 -8.09 -40.81 -0.11
N GLY A 770 -7.49 -40.33 0.97
CA GLY A 770 -8.19 -40.03 2.22
C GLY A 770 -7.24 -39.85 3.41
N ALA A 771 -7.76 -39.35 4.53
CA ALA A 771 -7.02 -39.24 5.79
C ALA A 771 -7.83 -39.88 6.94
N THR A 772 -7.14 -40.49 7.90
CA THR A 772 -7.76 -41.00 9.14
C THR A 772 -6.79 -40.97 10.31
N MET A 773 -7.28 -41.01 11.54
CA MET A 773 -6.47 -41.01 12.75
C MET A 773 -6.86 -42.19 13.64
N THR A 774 -5.88 -42.98 14.07
CA THR A 774 -6.12 -44.10 14.98
C THR A 774 -6.44 -43.64 16.40
N ALA A 775 -6.99 -44.54 17.23
CA ALA A 775 -7.40 -44.22 18.60
C ALA A 775 -6.24 -43.74 19.50
N ASP A 776 -4.99 -44.09 19.18
CA ASP A 776 -3.79 -43.62 19.86
C ASP A 776 -3.29 -42.24 19.37
N GLY A 777 -4.05 -41.59 18.49
CA GLY A 777 -3.80 -40.22 18.02
C GLY A 777 -2.85 -40.12 16.84
N ARG A 778 -2.55 -41.22 16.14
CA ARG A 778 -1.62 -41.21 14.99
C ARG A 778 -2.35 -40.93 13.67
N PRO A 779 -1.93 -39.93 12.88
CA PRO A 779 -2.49 -39.63 11.58
C PRO A 779 -1.95 -40.58 10.49
N TYR A 780 -2.84 -40.95 9.55
CA TYR A 780 -2.56 -41.71 8.33
C TYR A 780 -3.15 -40.97 7.14
N LEU A 781 -2.29 -40.56 6.20
CA LEU A 781 -2.63 -39.81 4.99
C LEU A 781 -2.36 -40.69 3.77
N PHE A 782 -3.39 -41.00 2.98
CA PHE A 782 -3.30 -41.92 1.85
C PHE A 782 -3.29 -41.17 0.52
N ALA A 783 -2.37 -41.53 -0.36
CA ALA A 783 -2.24 -40.96 -1.70
C ALA A 783 -1.92 -42.04 -2.73
N LYS A 784 -2.32 -41.80 -3.98
CA LYS A 784 -1.88 -42.59 -5.13
C LYS A 784 -0.58 -42.01 -5.68
N GLY A 785 0.43 -42.86 -5.86
CA GLY A 785 1.69 -42.50 -6.48
C GLY A 785 1.61 -42.50 -8.02
N SER A 786 2.53 -41.80 -8.67
CA SER A 786 2.71 -41.83 -10.14
C SER A 786 3.07 -43.23 -10.67
N ASP A 787 3.55 -44.10 -9.79
CA ASP A 787 3.79 -45.52 -10.03
C ASP A 787 2.51 -46.38 -10.01
N GLY A 788 1.36 -45.77 -9.70
CA GLY A 788 0.06 -46.44 -9.62
C GLY A 788 -0.20 -47.17 -8.30
N ASN A 789 0.74 -47.15 -7.36
CA ASN A 789 0.61 -47.79 -6.06
C ASN A 789 -0.17 -46.91 -5.07
N LEU A 790 -0.71 -47.54 -4.04
CA LEU A 790 -1.18 -46.84 -2.85
C LEU A 790 0.02 -46.54 -1.94
N TRP A 791 0.10 -45.30 -1.47
CA TRP A 791 1.09 -44.85 -0.52
C TRP A 791 0.41 -44.27 0.72
N VAL A 792 0.98 -44.56 1.89
CA VAL A 792 0.52 -43.98 3.16
C VAL A 792 1.64 -43.21 3.84
N ARG A 793 1.36 -41.95 4.17
CA ARG A 793 2.21 -41.08 4.99
C ARG A 793 1.63 -41.06 6.40
N TRP A 794 2.40 -41.51 7.39
CA TRP A 794 1.91 -41.65 8.75
C TRP A 794 2.96 -41.32 9.79
N ASP A 795 2.53 -40.85 10.97
CA ASP A 795 3.44 -40.51 12.08
C ASP A 795 3.85 -41.77 12.84
N TYR A 796 5.16 -42.07 12.84
CA TYR A 796 5.74 -43.14 13.64
C TYR A 796 5.96 -42.75 15.12
N GLY A 797 5.59 -41.53 15.50
CA GLY A 797 5.64 -40.98 16.84
C GLY A 797 6.57 -39.76 16.92
N ALA A 798 6.16 -38.77 17.71
CA ALA A 798 6.87 -37.51 17.94
C ALA A 798 7.17 -36.71 16.67
N ASN A 799 6.18 -36.62 15.76
CA ASN A 799 6.29 -35.86 14.51
C ASN A 799 7.30 -36.44 13.51
N ASN A 800 7.36 -37.77 13.41
CA ASN A 800 8.26 -38.50 12.53
C ASN A 800 7.46 -39.20 11.44
N PHE A 801 7.02 -38.43 10.46
CA PHE A 801 6.24 -38.94 9.36
C PHE A 801 7.09 -39.83 8.43
N ARG A 802 6.50 -40.94 7.96
CA ARG A 802 7.12 -41.88 7.01
C ARG A 802 6.16 -42.28 5.90
N TRP A 803 6.68 -42.32 4.68
CA TRP A 803 5.98 -42.91 3.53
C TRP A 803 6.17 -44.43 3.56
N THR A 804 5.09 -45.17 3.33
CA THR A 804 5.09 -46.63 3.18
C THR A 804 4.33 -46.98 1.91
N ASN A 805 4.96 -47.76 1.03
CA ASN A 805 4.32 -48.27 -0.19
C ASN A 805 3.44 -49.47 0.19
N GLN A 806 2.15 -49.38 -0.09
CA GLN A 806 1.18 -50.47 0.11
C GLN A 806 0.99 -51.34 -1.14
N HIS A 807 1.76 -51.04 -2.18
CA HIS A 807 1.68 -51.61 -3.53
C HIS A 807 0.32 -51.33 -4.18
N ALA A 808 0.14 -51.84 -5.39
CA ALA A 808 -1.17 -51.98 -6.01
C ALA A 808 -1.73 -53.37 -5.67
N PRO A 809 -3.05 -53.52 -5.56
CA PRO A 809 -3.65 -54.84 -5.40
C PRO A 809 -3.33 -55.74 -6.60
N ASP A 810 -3.14 -57.04 -6.34
CA ASP A 810 -2.70 -58.00 -7.36
C ASP A 810 -3.59 -57.96 -8.62
N GLY A 811 -3.01 -57.50 -9.72
CA GLY A 811 -3.65 -57.48 -11.04
C GLY A 811 -4.73 -56.40 -11.26
N ARG A 812 -4.87 -55.42 -10.36
CA ARG A 812 -5.84 -54.30 -10.50
C ARG A 812 -5.15 -52.95 -10.32
N ALA A 813 -5.60 -51.95 -11.07
CA ALA A 813 -5.09 -50.59 -10.99
C ALA A 813 -6.00 -49.70 -10.14
N ILE A 814 -5.42 -48.81 -9.35
CA ILE A 814 -6.20 -47.81 -8.59
C ILE A 814 -6.66 -46.75 -9.59
N ALA A 815 -7.96 -46.62 -9.82
CA ALA A 815 -8.53 -45.60 -10.70
C ALA A 815 -8.71 -44.27 -9.97
N SER A 816 -9.37 -44.27 -8.81
CA SER A 816 -9.62 -43.07 -8.01
C SER A 816 -9.79 -43.41 -6.52
N GLY A 817 -9.55 -42.42 -5.65
CA GLY A 817 -9.84 -42.53 -4.22
C GLY A 817 -11.33 -42.42 -3.92
N ILE A 818 -11.77 -43.10 -2.85
CA ILE A 818 -13.11 -42.95 -2.27
C ILE A 818 -13.02 -42.24 -0.91
N GLY A 819 -12.10 -42.68 -0.04
CA GLY A 819 -11.90 -42.11 1.29
C GLY A 819 -11.12 -43.04 2.22
N ALA A 820 -10.86 -42.59 3.45
CA ALA A 820 -10.23 -43.39 4.49
C ALA A 820 -11.02 -43.33 5.81
N GLY A 821 -10.85 -44.34 6.65
CA GLY A 821 -11.53 -44.49 7.93
C GLY A 821 -10.83 -45.52 8.82
N ASN A 822 -11.32 -45.73 10.04
CA ASN A 822 -10.81 -46.81 10.91
C ASN A 822 -11.76 -48.01 10.92
N SER A 823 -11.20 -49.20 10.79
CA SER A 823 -11.80 -50.45 11.26
C SER A 823 -11.55 -50.65 12.75
N SER A 824 -12.18 -51.66 13.33
CA SER A 824 -11.95 -52.13 14.71
C SER A 824 -10.49 -52.49 14.99
N TYR A 825 -9.70 -52.72 13.94
CA TYR A 825 -8.30 -53.11 14.03
C TYR A 825 -7.33 -51.96 13.77
N GLY A 826 -7.75 -50.91 13.07
CA GLY A 826 -6.91 -49.79 12.68
C GLY A 826 -7.32 -49.16 11.35
N PRO A 827 -6.42 -48.39 10.69
CA PRO A 827 -6.77 -47.58 9.53
C PRO A 827 -7.11 -48.42 8.29
N ALA A 828 -8.00 -47.89 7.45
CA ALA A 828 -8.45 -48.46 6.20
C ALA A 828 -8.65 -47.38 5.14
N ALA A 829 -8.27 -47.66 3.89
CA ALA A 829 -8.48 -46.81 2.73
C ALA A 829 -9.32 -47.55 1.68
N PHE A 830 -10.27 -46.84 1.08
CA PHE A 830 -11.17 -47.35 0.03
C PHE A 830 -10.92 -46.63 -1.29
N MET A 831 -10.91 -47.39 -2.38
CA MET A 831 -10.59 -46.91 -3.72
C MET A 831 -11.49 -47.58 -4.76
N LEU A 832 -11.63 -46.95 -5.93
CA LEU A 832 -12.17 -47.59 -7.13
C LEU A 832 -11.05 -48.17 -7.98
N ASP A 833 -11.30 -49.34 -8.57
CA ASP A 833 -10.46 -49.91 -9.62
C ASP A 833 -10.90 -49.43 -11.03
N GLU A 834 -10.11 -49.77 -12.05
CA GLU A 834 -10.36 -49.43 -13.46
C GLU A 834 -11.66 -50.03 -14.05
N THR A 835 -12.24 -51.02 -13.39
CA THR A 835 -13.51 -51.66 -13.76
C THR A 835 -14.71 -51.04 -13.03
N GLY A 836 -14.47 -50.14 -12.07
CA GLY A 836 -15.48 -49.53 -11.22
C GLY A 836 -15.88 -50.38 -10.01
N GLY A 837 -15.10 -51.41 -9.65
CA GLY A 837 -15.23 -52.14 -8.39
C GLY A 837 -14.55 -51.41 -7.23
N VAL A 838 -14.90 -51.79 -6.00
CA VAL A 838 -14.33 -51.19 -4.79
C VAL A 838 -13.21 -52.07 -4.22
N LEU A 839 -12.06 -51.44 -3.99
CA LEU A 839 -10.90 -52.03 -3.33
C LEU A 839 -10.75 -51.42 -1.94
N ALA A 840 -10.31 -52.21 -0.97
CA ALA A 840 -9.95 -51.75 0.36
C ALA A 840 -8.54 -52.21 0.73
N ASN A 841 -7.70 -51.29 1.23
CA ASN A 841 -6.44 -51.60 1.89
C ASN A 841 -6.58 -51.25 3.37
N TRP A 842 -6.40 -52.22 4.26
CA TRP A 842 -6.76 -52.05 5.66
C TRP A 842 -5.80 -52.78 6.60
N TRP A 843 -5.69 -52.26 7.82
CA TRP A 843 -4.84 -52.81 8.85
C TRP A 843 -5.55 -53.94 9.61
N THR A 844 -4.98 -55.15 9.59
CA THR A 844 -5.51 -56.35 10.25
C THR A 844 -5.24 -56.40 11.76
N GLY A 845 -4.58 -55.38 12.30
CA GLY A 845 -4.05 -55.35 13.67
C GLY A 845 -2.57 -55.67 13.75
N SER A 846 -2.02 -56.35 12.74
CA SER A 846 -0.59 -56.71 12.65
C SER A 846 0.05 -56.51 11.29
N ASP A 847 -0.74 -56.50 10.21
CA ASP A 847 -0.26 -56.33 8.84
C ASP A 847 -1.30 -55.59 7.97
N TRP A 848 -0.85 -55.03 6.85
CA TRP A 848 -1.73 -54.47 5.83
C TRP A 848 -2.25 -55.56 4.91
N ASP A 849 -3.55 -55.52 4.58
CA ASP A 849 -4.19 -56.49 3.69
C ASP A 849 -5.02 -55.79 2.61
N TRP A 850 -5.07 -56.40 1.43
CA TRP A 850 -5.89 -55.95 0.30
C TRP A 850 -7.14 -56.81 0.18
N ASN A 851 -8.30 -56.16 0.16
CA ASN A 851 -9.59 -56.83 0.02
C ASN A 851 -10.33 -56.27 -1.22
N ASP A 852 -10.71 -57.16 -2.14
CA ASP A 852 -11.56 -56.82 -3.29
C ASP A 852 -13.02 -56.99 -2.88
N LEU A 853 -13.70 -55.85 -2.67
CA LEU A 853 -15.12 -55.82 -2.33
C LEU A 853 -16.02 -55.97 -3.58
N GLY A 854 -15.42 -55.90 -4.78
CA GLY A 854 -16.11 -55.99 -6.06
C GLY A 854 -17.08 -54.83 -6.31
N ALA A 855 -17.93 -55.00 -7.32
CA ALA A 855 -19.02 -54.06 -7.62
C ALA A 855 -20.30 -54.46 -6.87
N PRO A 856 -21.15 -53.49 -6.49
CA PRO A 856 -22.45 -53.79 -5.88
C PRO A 856 -23.36 -54.62 -6.82
N PRO A 857 -24.24 -55.47 -6.26
CA PRO A 857 -25.19 -56.25 -7.05
C PRO A 857 -26.08 -55.36 -7.93
N SER A 858 -26.42 -55.85 -9.12
CA SER A 858 -27.40 -55.20 -10.00
C SER A 858 -28.62 -56.10 -10.22
N ASN A 859 -29.75 -55.51 -10.62
CA ASN A 859 -30.94 -56.26 -11.04
C ASN A 859 -30.81 -56.88 -12.46
N GLY A 860 -29.59 -56.95 -13.04
CA GLY A 860 -29.32 -57.43 -14.41
C GLY A 860 -28.02 -58.23 -14.55
N SER A 861 -27.60 -58.54 -15.78
CA SER A 861 -26.40 -59.37 -16.07
C SER A 861 -25.07 -58.61 -16.10
N ALA A 862 -25.07 -57.30 -15.87
CA ALA A 862 -23.89 -56.45 -15.81
C ALA A 862 -23.73 -55.84 -14.41
N PRO A 863 -22.51 -55.64 -13.90
CA PRO A 863 -22.29 -55.00 -12.59
C PRO A 863 -22.89 -53.58 -12.56
N ALA A 864 -23.42 -53.17 -11.40
CA ALA A 864 -24.01 -51.85 -11.26
C ALA A 864 -22.92 -50.77 -11.31
N ARG A 865 -23.14 -49.70 -12.09
CA ARG A 865 -22.14 -48.63 -12.21
C ARG A 865 -22.25 -47.69 -11.03
N ILE A 866 -21.16 -47.49 -10.30
CA ILE A 866 -21.10 -46.54 -9.19
C ILE A 866 -21.11 -45.11 -9.73
N THR A 867 -21.98 -44.25 -9.19
CA THR A 867 -22.14 -42.83 -9.56
C THR A 867 -21.93 -41.88 -8.39
N GLY A 868 -21.83 -42.38 -7.16
CA GLY A 868 -21.50 -41.59 -5.99
C GLY A 868 -20.93 -42.47 -4.88
N THR A 869 -20.01 -41.95 -4.09
CA THR A 869 -19.28 -42.69 -3.05
C THR A 869 -19.15 -41.85 -1.77
N ALA A 870 -19.16 -42.49 -0.61
CA ALA A 870 -18.83 -41.88 0.67
C ALA A 870 -18.21 -42.92 1.63
N VAL A 871 -17.45 -42.47 2.62
CA VAL A 871 -16.91 -43.34 3.69
C VAL A 871 -17.35 -42.80 5.04
N ALA A 872 -17.81 -43.69 5.92
CA ALA A 872 -18.03 -43.39 7.34
C ALA A 872 -17.20 -44.36 8.19
N ALA A 873 -16.41 -43.83 9.12
CA ALA A 873 -15.78 -44.62 10.19
C ALA A 873 -16.58 -44.44 11.49
N LEU A 874 -16.55 -45.38 12.44
CA LEU A 874 -16.99 -45.22 13.82
C LEU A 874 -15.84 -45.71 14.75
N PRO A 875 -15.67 -45.19 15.97
CA PRO A 875 -14.66 -45.72 16.90
C PRO A 875 -14.96 -47.15 17.35
N GLU A 876 -16.24 -47.54 17.33
CA GLU A 876 -16.74 -48.84 17.84
C GLU A 876 -17.25 -49.78 16.73
N VAL A 877 -17.30 -49.33 15.47
CA VAL A 877 -17.80 -50.11 14.32
C VAL A 877 -16.90 -49.86 13.12
N ASP A 878 -16.66 -50.91 12.33
CA ASP A 878 -15.75 -50.85 11.19
C ASP A 878 -16.10 -49.75 10.16
N ALA A 879 -15.07 -49.17 9.53
CA ALA A 879 -15.28 -48.23 8.43
C ALA A 879 -16.07 -48.87 7.30
N ALA A 880 -17.15 -48.19 6.90
CA ALA A 880 -18.03 -48.60 5.82
C ALA A 880 -17.92 -47.65 4.63
N VAL A 881 -17.88 -48.24 3.44
CA VAL A 881 -18.02 -47.55 2.17
C VAL A 881 -19.47 -47.60 1.74
N PHE A 882 -19.99 -46.45 1.31
CA PHE A 882 -21.33 -46.28 0.75
C PHE A 882 -21.22 -45.93 -0.72
N VAL A 883 -22.06 -46.55 -1.54
CA VAL A 883 -22.06 -46.33 -2.99
C VAL A 883 -23.49 -46.16 -3.50
N VAL A 884 -23.70 -45.15 -4.33
CA VAL A 884 -24.92 -44.99 -5.14
C VAL A 884 -24.62 -45.52 -6.53
N THR A 885 -25.54 -46.32 -7.05
CA THR A 885 -25.48 -46.86 -8.40
C THR A 885 -26.25 -46.00 -9.39
N ASP A 886 -25.97 -46.17 -10.68
CA ASP A 886 -26.72 -45.58 -11.79
C ASP A 886 -28.23 -45.94 -11.80
N GLN A 887 -28.62 -47.01 -11.10
CA GLN A 887 -30.01 -47.41 -10.88
C GLN A 887 -30.71 -46.60 -9.77
N GLY A 888 -29.94 -45.79 -9.03
CA GLY A 888 -30.37 -44.99 -7.89
C GLY A 888 -30.50 -45.79 -6.60
N THR A 889 -29.79 -46.91 -6.50
CA THR A 889 -29.75 -47.78 -5.31
C THR A 889 -28.52 -47.48 -4.48
N LEU A 890 -28.71 -47.28 -3.17
CA LEU A 890 -27.65 -47.09 -2.18
C LEU A 890 -27.24 -48.44 -1.60
N PHE A 891 -25.96 -48.74 -1.61
CA PHE A 891 -25.36 -49.90 -0.96
C PHE A 891 -24.32 -49.49 0.06
N LYS A 892 -24.09 -50.35 1.05
CA LYS A 892 -22.99 -50.27 2.01
C LYS A 892 -22.17 -51.57 2.02
N ASN A 893 -20.88 -51.46 2.30
CA ASN A 893 -19.96 -52.58 2.52
C ASN A 893 -18.84 -52.11 3.48
N GLN A 894 -18.11 -53.01 4.12
CA GLN A 894 -17.09 -52.66 5.12
C GLN A 894 -15.94 -53.66 5.13
N VAL A 895 -14.88 -53.37 5.88
CA VAL A 895 -13.79 -54.32 6.17
C VAL A 895 -13.70 -54.55 7.68
N PRO A 896 -13.63 -55.81 8.15
CA PRO A 896 -13.36 -57.04 7.39
C PRO A 896 -14.58 -57.69 6.72
N ALA A 897 -15.81 -57.28 7.03
CA ALA A 897 -17.03 -57.93 6.53
C ALA A 897 -17.39 -57.50 5.09
N SER A 898 -17.04 -58.32 4.09
CA SER A 898 -17.09 -57.98 2.67
C SER A 898 -18.39 -58.38 1.93
N GLN A 899 -19.56 -57.95 2.42
CA GLN A 899 -20.83 -58.16 1.71
C GLN A 899 -21.57 -56.85 1.44
N TRP A 900 -22.07 -56.71 0.20
CA TRP A 900 -22.90 -55.58 -0.20
C TRP A 900 -24.30 -55.70 0.41
N GLU A 901 -24.65 -54.71 1.21
CA GLU A 901 -25.97 -54.58 1.81
C GLU A 901 -26.71 -53.38 1.19
N GLN A 902 -27.94 -53.61 0.73
CA GLN A 902 -28.75 -52.53 0.17
C GLN A 902 -29.36 -51.69 1.30
N VAL A 903 -29.11 -50.38 1.27
CA VAL A 903 -29.79 -49.41 2.14
C VAL A 903 -31.10 -49.02 1.46
N GLN A 904 -32.23 -49.39 2.06
CA GLN A 904 -33.55 -49.09 1.49
C GLN A 904 -33.80 -47.57 1.55
N PRO A 905 -34.06 -46.89 0.41
CA PRO A 905 -34.35 -45.47 0.41
C PRO A 905 -35.75 -45.20 0.99
N PRO A 906 -36.08 -43.93 1.29
CA PRO A 906 -37.44 -43.55 1.63
C PRO A 906 -38.45 -44.03 0.56
N PRO A 907 -39.69 -44.40 0.95
CA PRO A 907 -40.66 -44.97 0.01
C PRO A 907 -40.88 -44.10 -1.24
N GLY A 908 -40.63 -44.68 -2.41
CA GLY A 908 -40.85 -44.01 -3.71
C GLY A 908 -39.69 -43.10 -4.17
N LEU A 909 -38.62 -42.98 -3.40
CA LEU A 909 -37.44 -42.18 -3.76
C LEU A 909 -36.26 -43.07 -4.19
N LYS A 910 -35.36 -42.47 -4.97
CA LYS A 910 -34.08 -43.06 -5.36
C LYS A 910 -32.94 -42.14 -4.93
N ALA A 911 -31.79 -42.71 -4.57
CA ALA A 911 -30.59 -41.93 -4.32
C ALA A 911 -30.02 -41.43 -5.65
N VAL A 912 -29.72 -40.13 -5.74
CA VAL A 912 -29.15 -39.49 -6.93
C VAL A 912 -27.65 -39.29 -6.75
N SER A 913 -27.24 -38.81 -5.58
CA SER A 913 -25.83 -38.62 -5.22
C SER A 913 -25.63 -38.70 -3.71
N LEU A 914 -24.38 -38.86 -3.30
CA LEU A 914 -23.96 -38.79 -1.90
C LEU A 914 -23.32 -37.43 -1.63
N LEU A 915 -23.72 -36.81 -0.53
CA LEU A 915 -23.14 -35.56 -0.03
C LEU A 915 -21.97 -35.89 0.91
N GLY A 916 -22.07 -36.97 1.68
CA GLY A 916 -20.97 -37.46 2.50
C GLY A 916 -21.46 -38.40 3.58
N ALA A 917 -20.56 -38.85 4.44
CA ALA A 917 -20.90 -39.65 5.59
C ALA A 917 -20.06 -39.25 6.80
N THR A 918 -20.65 -39.37 8.00
CA THR A 918 -20.07 -38.91 9.26
C THR A 918 -20.55 -39.79 10.41
N ILE A 919 -20.04 -39.53 11.60
CA ILE A 919 -20.55 -40.04 12.87
C ILE A 919 -21.31 -38.92 13.54
N ALA A 920 -22.50 -39.20 14.05
CA ALA A 920 -23.15 -38.32 15.02
C ALA A 920 -22.81 -38.77 16.44
N ASN A 921 -21.96 -37.99 17.14
CA ASN A 921 -21.63 -38.25 18.53
C ASN A 921 -22.70 -37.64 19.44
N ARG A 922 -23.67 -38.45 19.88
CA ARG A 922 -24.77 -38.03 20.77
C ARG A 922 -24.50 -38.35 22.25
N GLY A 923 -23.24 -38.66 22.59
CA GLY A 923 -22.80 -39.07 23.91
C GLY A 923 -22.38 -40.54 23.98
N PRO A 924 -21.81 -40.99 25.12
CA PRO A 924 -21.23 -42.32 25.26
C PRO A 924 -22.21 -43.45 24.92
N GLY A 925 -21.89 -44.26 23.91
CA GLY A 925 -22.69 -45.40 23.46
C GLY A 925 -23.93 -45.05 22.62
N GLN A 926 -24.05 -43.82 22.13
CA GLN A 926 -25.14 -43.37 21.24
C GLN A 926 -24.63 -42.89 19.87
N ASP A 927 -23.43 -43.30 19.48
CA ASP A 927 -22.84 -42.91 18.20
C ASP A 927 -23.60 -43.56 17.05
N LYS A 928 -24.04 -42.74 16.10
CA LYS A 928 -24.75 -43.20 14.90
C LYS A 928 -23.89 -43.03 13.67
N ARG A 929 -23.92 -44.02 12.77
CA ARG A 929 -23.37 -43.88 11.43
C ARG A 929 -24.37 -43.08 10.60
N CYS A 930 -23.90 -42.01 9.98
CA CYS A 930 -24.75 -41.06 9.27
C CYS A 930 -24.32 -40.95 7.80
N VAL A 931 -25.27 -41.07 6.87
CA VAL A 931 -25.05 -40.85 5.44
C VAL A 931 -26.01 -39.80 4.95
N LEU A 932 -25.49 -38.82 4.21
CA LEU A 932 -26.31 -37.80 3.58
C LEU A 932 -26.36 -38.04 2.07
N ALA A 933 -27.57 -38.13 1.55
CA ALA A 933 -27.84 -38.41 0.16
C ALA A 933 -28.84 -37.41 -0.41
N ILE A 934 -28.58 -36.96 -1.64
CA ILE A 934 -29.56 -36.22 -2.42
C ILE A 934 -30.47 -37.25 -3.07
N MET A 935 -31.78 -37.14 -2.81
CA MET A 935 -32.77 -38.06 -3.35
C MET A 935 -33.39 -37.53 -4.65
N SER A 936 -34.20 -38.35 -5.32
CA SER A 936 -34.86 -38.02 -6.59
C SER A 936 -35.87 -36.87 -6.50
N ASP A 937 -36.29 -36.49 -5.29
CA ASP A 937 -37.05 -35.26 -5.01
C ASP A 937 -36.16 -34.01 -4.96
N ARG A 938 -34.84 -34.18 -5.16
CA ARG A 938 -33.75 -33.19 -5.08
C ARG A 938 -33.44 -32.68 -3.68
N ASP A 939 -34.04 -33.25 -2.64
CA ASP A 939 -33.77 -32.84 -1.28
C ASP A 939 -32.60 -33.59 -0.67
N LEU A 940 -31.99 -32.98 0.34
CA LEU A 940 -31.04 -33.66 1.19
C LEU A 940 -31.78 -34.53 2.21
N TRP A 941 -31.38 -35.80 2.28
CA TRP A 941 -31.87 -36.77 3.24
C TRP A 941 -30.71 -37.33 4.05
N LEU A 942 -30.94 -37.52 5.33
CA LEU A 942 -30.02 -38.14 6.27
C LEU A 942 -30.50 -39.56 6.59
N TRP A 943 -29.63 -40.53 6.43
CA TRP A 943 -29.79 -41.88 6.95
C TRP A 943 -28.93 -42.05 8.20
N GLU A 944 -29.51 -42.56 9.28
CA GLU A 944 -28.82 -42.84 10.53
C GLU A 944 -28.97 -44.31 10.91
N GLU A 945 -27.87 -44.97 11.24
CA GLU A 945 -27.81 -46.36 11.72
C GLU A 945 -27.13 -46.41 13.09
N ASP A 946 -27.81 -47.05 14.06
CA ASP A 946 -27.22 -47.39 15.35
C ASP A 946 -26.40 -48.68 15.21
N ALA A 947 -25.37 -48.86 16.05
CA ALA A 947 -24.58 -50.10 16.04
C ALA A 947 -25.39 -51.40 16.27
N TYR A 948 -26.65 -51.28 16.72
CA TYR A 948 -27.52 -52.41 17.09
C TYR A 948 -28.96 -52.33 16.55
N ALA A 949 -29.29 -51.39 15.66
CA ALA A 949 -30.66 -51.24 15.12
C ALA A 949 -30.66 -50.86 13.63
N ASP A 950 -31.73 -51.24 12.92
CA ASP A 950 -31.92 -50.91 11.51
C ASP A 950 -31.94 -49.39 11.31
N GLY A 951 -31.27 -48.91 10.27
CA GLY A 951 -31.16 -47.49 10.01
C GLY A 951 -32.47 -46.83 9.55
N SER A 952 -32.58 -45.51 9.76
CA SER A 952 -33.78 -44.70 9.49
C SER A 952 -33.45 -43.45 8.69
N TRP A 953 -34.43 -42.96 7.91
CA TRP A 953 -34.28 -41.77 7.08
C TRP A 953 -35.03 -40.55 7.63
N SER A 954 -34.37 -39.40 7.59
CA SER A 954 -34.91 -38.08 7.94
C SER A 954 -34.69 -37.10 6.78
N ARG A 955 -35.73 -36.34 6.41
CA ARG A 955 -35.65 -35.31 5.36
C ARG A 955 -35.09 -34.01 5.95
N ILE A 956 -34.02 -33.48 5.36
CA ILE A 956 -33.42 -32.18 5.72
C ILE A 956 -33.95 -31.07 4.80
N GLY A 957 -34.10 -31.34 3.49
CA GLY A 957 -34.60 -30.37 2.51
C GLY A 957 -33.49 -29.63 1.75
N GLN A 958 -33.82 -28.48 1.16
CA GLN A 958 -32.90 -27.66 0.35
C GLN A 958 -32.63 -26.29 0.99
N PRO A 959 -31.50 -25.65 0.63
CA PRO A 959 -31.26 -24.27 1.01
C PRO A 959 -32.31 -23.31 0.41
N PRO A 960 -32.74 -22.26 1.15
CA PRO A 960 -33.72 -21.30 0.66
C PRO A 960 -33.30 -20.65 -0.67
N GLY A 961 -34.14 -20.79 -1.70
CA GLY A 961 -33.96 -20.08 -2.98
C GLY A 961 -32.94 -20.68 -3.95
N THR A 962 -32.31 -21.81 -3.61
CA THR A 962 -31.33 -22.49 -4.48
C THR A 962 -31.43 -24.01 -4.36
N THR A 963 -30.69 -24.75 -5.20
CA THR A 963 -30.54 -26.19 -5.07
C THR A 963 -29.08 -26.56 -4.85
N ILE A 964 -28.83 -27.65 -4.14
CA ILE A 964 -27.48 -28.13 -3.88
C ILE A 964 -26.80 -28.52 -5.21
N ALA A 965 -25.69 -27.86 -5.53
CA ALA A 965 -24.88 -28.10 -6.71
C ALA A 965 -23.71 -29.04 -6.43
N ALA A 966 -23.06 -28.90 -5.27
CA ALA A 966 -21.99 -29.77 -4.84
C ALA A 966 -21.98 -29.94 -3.31
N SER A 967 -21.37 -31.04 -2.84
CA SER A 967 -21.06 -31.23 -1.43
C SER A 967 -19.76 -30.53 -1.06
N LEU A 968 -19.71 -29.94 0.14
CA LEU A 968 -18.48 -29.46 0.77
C LEU A 968 -18.11 -30.27 2.02
N GLY A 969 -18.86 -31.33 2.31
CA GLY A 969 -18.58 -32.27 3.39
C GLY A 969 -19.58 -32.24 4.55
N VAL A 970 -19.32 -33.12 5.50
CA VAL A 970 -20.14 -33.35 6.69
C VAL A 970 -19.22 -33.61 7.88
N ALA A 971 -19.57 -33.11 9.05
CA ALA A 971 -18.83 -33.34 10.28
C ALA A 971 -19.79 -33.36 11.47
N SER A 972 -19.75 -34.43 12.27
CA SER A 972 -20.68 -34.60 13.39
C SER A 972 -22.15 -34.42 12.96
N LEU A 973 -22.86 -33.45 13.56
CA LEU A 973 -24.26 -33.10 13.32
C LEU A 973 -24.45 -31.95 12.31
N GLN A 974 -23.46 -31.71 11.45
CA GLN A 974 -23.39 -30.55 10.58
C GLN A 974 -23.10 -30.93 9.12
N SER A 975 -23.63 -30.16 8.18
CA SER A 975 -23.53 -30.40 6.73
C SER A 975 -23.29 -29.10 5.98
N PHE A 976 -22.42 -29.17 4.97
CA PHE A 976 -22.08 -28.03 4.13
C PHE A 976 -22.27 -28.36 2.66
N ALA A 977 -22.87 -27.43 1.94
CA ALA A 977 -23.18 -27.59 0.53
C ALA A 977 -22.90 -26.29 -0.23
N LEU A 978 -22.45 -26.44 -1.47
CA LEU A 978 -22.42 -25.35 -2.43
C LEU A 978 -23.79 -25.30 -3.13
N GLY A 979 -24.48 -24.18 -3.03
CA GLY A 979 -25.70 -23.94 -3.77
C GLY A 979 -25.41 -23.65 -5.25
N ALA A 980 -26.39 -23.86 -6.12
CA ALA A 980 -26.30 -23.52 -7.54
C ALA A 980 -26.20 -22.01 -7.81
N ASP A 981 -26.37 -21.21 -6.76
CA ASP A 981 -26.15 -19.76 -6.69
C ASP A 981 -24.68 -19.41 -6.38
N GLY A 982 -23.80 -20.39 -6.16
CA GLY A 982 -22.40 -20.19 -5.80
C GLY A 982 -22.19 -19.90 -4.31
N GLN A 983 -23.25 -19.88 -3.49
CA GLN A 983 -23.15 -19.62 -2.06
C GLN A 983 -22.86 -20.90 -1.28
N VAL A 984 -22.05 -20.79 -0.23
CA VAL A 984 -21.85 -21.87 0.74
C VAL A 984 -22.99 -21.84 1.76
N TRP A 985 -23.62 -22.99 1.95
CA TRP A 985 -24.74 -23.20 2.84
C TRP A 985 -24.37 -24.17 3.95
N PHE A 986 -24.80 -23.86 5.17
CA PHE A 986 -24.62 -24.64 6.37
C PHE A 986 -25.96 -25.17 6.89
N CYS A 987 -26.00 -26.41 7.36
CA CYS A 987 -27.15 -26.96 8.08
C CYS A 987 -26.70 -27.80 9.28
N GLN A 988 -27.31 -27.54 10.45
CA GLN A 988 -27.19 -28.39 11.64
C GLN A 988 -28.51 -29.13 11.87
N TRP A 989 -28.45 -30.43 12.13
CA TRP A 989 -29.62 -31.31 12.03
C TRP A 989 -30.11 -31.94 13.34
N ASP A 990 -29.48 -31.66 14.50
CA ASP A 990 -29.88 -32.27 15.79
C ASP A 990 -30.93 -31.47 16.59
N THR A 991 -31.19 -30.20 16.27
CA THR A 991 -32.05 -29.29 17.05
C THR A 991 -33.55 -29.40 16.73
N GLY A 992 -33.95 -30.31 15.86
CA GLY A 992 -35.34 -30.38 15.35
C GLY A 992 -35.70 -29.27 14.35
N TYR A 993 -34.74 -28.40 14.02
CA TYR A 993 -34.86 -27.30 13.06
C TYR A 993 -33.67 -27.33 12.08
N GLY A 994 -33.63 -28.31 11.18
CA GLY A 994 -32.67 -28.31 10.06
C GLY A 994 -32.95 -27.17 9.09
N SER A 995 -32.61 -25.93 9.45
CA SER A 995 -32.68 -24.78 8.55
C SER A 995 -31.30 -24.51 7.98
N TRP A 996 -31.23 -24.46 6.66
CA TRP A 996 -30.04 -24.01 5.96
C TRP A 996 -29.81 -22.52 6.20
N THR A 997 -28.59 -22.15 6.58
CA THR A 997 -28.17 -20.76 6.71
C THR A 997 -26.98 -20.46 5.79
N PRO A 998 -26.92 -19.26 5.22
CA PRO A 998 -25.80 -18.85 4.38
C PRO A 998 -24.54 -18.65 5.23
N VAL A 999 -23.38 -19.05 4.69
CA VAL A 999 -22.04 -18.91 5.30
C VAL A 999 -21.34 -17.61 4.85
N GLY A 1000 -22.01 -16.76 4.05
CA GLY A 1000 -21.38 -15.60 3.40
C GLY A 1000 -20.61 -15.99 2.14
N GLN A 1001 -20.04 -15.00 1.45
CA GLN A 1001 -19.17 -15.24 0.29
C GLN A 1001 -17.71 -15.39 0.76
N PRO A 1002 -16.94 -16.33 0.21
CA PRO A 1002 -15.49 -16.34 0.39
C PRO A 1002 -14.87 -15.06 -0.19
N PRO A 1003 -13.59 -14.74 0.11
CA PRO A 1003 -12.89 -13.59 -0.48
C PRO A 1003 -13.05 -13.54 -2.01
N ASP A 1004 -13.10 -12.33 -2.58
CA ASP A 1004 -13.59 -12.01 -3.94
C ASP A 1004 -12.80 -12.63 -5.14
N ASP A 1005 -11.93 -13.61 -4.88
CA ASP A 1005 -11.09 -14.32 -5.84
C ASP A 1005 -11.12 -15.87 -5.69
N LEU A 1006 -11.92 -16.41 -4.77
CA LEU A 1006 -11.90 -17.83 -4.41
C LEU A 1006 -13.05 -18.66 -5.02
N ASP A 1007 -12.78 -19.32 -6.15
CA ASP A 1007 -13.69 -20.35 -6.73
C ASP A 1007 -13.62 -21.67 -5.93
N ILE A 1008 -14.50 -21.87 -4.95
CA ILE A 1008 -14.57 -23.11 -4.16
C ILE A 1008 -14.97 -24.28 -5.07
N VAL A 1009 -14.01 -25.15 -5.41
CA VAL A 1009 -14.26 -26.36 -6.23
C VAL A 1009 -14.36 -27.64 -5.43
N SER A 1010 -13.84 -27.62 -4.20
CA SER A 1010 -14.00 -28.71 -3.23
C SER A 1010 -13.93 -28.13 -1.83
N GLY A 1011 -14.65 -28.76 -0.90
CA GLY A 1011 -14.65 -28.34 0.49
C GLY A 1011 -14.41 -29.50 1.45
N LEU A 1012 -13.90 -29.16 2.63
CA LEU A 1012 -13.65 -30.09 3.72
C LEU A 1012 -14.27 -29.52 5.00
N THR A 1013 -15.01 -30.33 5.74
CA THR A 1013 -15.69 -29.88 6.95
C THR A 1013 -14.99 -30.37 8.20
N LEU A 1014 -14.74 -29.46 9.14
CA LEU A 1014 -14.11 -29.72 10.43
C LEU A 1014 -15.14 -29.50 11.56
N ASN A 1015 -15.17 -30.42 12.53
CA ASN A 1015 -15.80 -30.20 13.82
C ASN A 1015 -14.78 -30.53 14.92
N PRO A 1016 -14.52 -29.62 15.89
CA PRO A 1016 -13.59 -29.92 16.96
C PRO A 1016 -14.08 -31.06 17.86
N ALA A 1017 -13.60 -32.27 17.58
CA ALA A 1017 -14.05 -33.52 18.19
C ALA A 1017 -13.95 -33.59 19.73
N GLN A 1018 -13.36 -32.59 20.40
CA GLN A 1018 -13.28 -32.55 21.87
C GLN A 1018 -14.43 -31.79 22.56
N TYR A 1019 -15.21 -30.95 21.87
CA TYR A 1019 -16.34 -30.28 22.51
C TYR A 1019 -17.48 -30.00 21.52
N PRO A 1020 -18.69 -30.54 21.73
CA PRO A 1020 -19.86 -30.30 20.86
C PRO A 1020 -20.38 -28.86 20.87
N TYR A 1021 -19.70 -27.94 21.58
CA TYR A 1021 -20.05 -26.53 21.73
C TYR A 1021 -19.11 -25.56 20.99
N TYR A 1022 -18.03 -26.04 20.35
CA TYR A 1022 -17.16 -25.18 19.55
C TYR A 1022 -17.60 -25.10 18.09
N ALA A 1023 -17.33 -23.93 17.51
CA ALA A 1023 -17.77 -23.55 16.19
C ALA A 1023 -17.29 -24.49 15.07
N PRO A 1024 -18.15 -24.80 14.08
CA PRO A 1024 -17.74 -25.47 12.86
C PRO A 1024 -16.71 -24.66 12.07
N LEU A 1025 -15.80 -25.39 11.43
CA LEU A 1025 -14.82 -24.87 10.49
C LEU A 1025 -15.07 -25.53 9.12
N VAL A 1026 -15.12 -24.74 8.06
CA VAL A 1026 -15.26 -25.19 6.67
C VAL A 1026 -14.00 -24.78 5.94
N MET A 1027 -13.43 -25.67 5.16
CA MET A 1027 -12.33 -25.34 4.27
C MET A 1027 -12.85 -25.28 2.84
N GLY A 1028 -12.56 -24.19 2.14
CA GLY A 1028 -12.73 -24.07 0.70
C GLY A 1028 -11.37 -24.17 0.02
N VAL A 1029 -11.26 -25.03 -0.99
CA VAL A 1029 -10.05 -25.11 -1.83
C VAL A 1029 -10.37 -24.54 -3.20
N ALA A 1030 -9.60 -23.53 -3.63
CA ALA A 1030 -9.71 -22.98 -4.97
C ALA A 1030 -9.10 -23.94 -6.02
N ALA A 1031 -9.70 -24.03 -7.21
CA ALA A 1031 -9.16 -24.87 -8.29
C ALA A 1031 -7.75 -24.45 -8.74
N LYS A 1032 -7.37 -23.18 -8.50
CA LYS A 1032 -6.11 -22.57 -8.95
C LYS A 1032 -5.64 -21.45 -8.01
N GLY A 1033 -5.75 -21.63 -6.69
CA GLY A 1033 -5.47 -20.53 -5.76
C GLY A 1033 -5.38 -20.94 -4.28
N PRO A 1034 -5.56 -19.98 -3.36
CA PRO A 1034 -5.37 -20.19 -1.93
C PRO A 1034 -6.36 -21.21 -1.34
N VAL A 1035 -6.01 -21.72 -0.16
CA VAL A 1035 -6.94 -22.45 0.71
C VAL A 1035 -7.57 -21.45 1.66
N ALA A 1036 -8.90 -21.43 1.78
CA ALA A 1036 -9.58 -20.59 2.76
C ALA A 1036 -10.26 -21.43 3.84
N LEU A 1037 -10.26 -20.94 5.07
CA LEU A 1037 -10.97 -21.50 6.21
C LEU A 1037 -12.11 -20.56 6.64
N GLY A 1038 -13.35 -21.00 6.45
CA GLY A 1038 -14.54 -20.41 7.04
C GLY A 1038 -14.74 -20.89 8.48
N GLN A 1039 -14.66 -19.99 9.46
CA GLN A 1039 -14.95 -20.28 10.87
C GLN A 1039 -16.27 -19.63 11.28
N GLN A 1040 -17.15 -20.38 11.93
CA GLN A 1040 -18.33 -19.79 12.57
C GLN A 1040 -17.91 -19.09 13.87
N LEU A 1041 -18.40 -17.89 14.10
CA LEU A 1041 -18.38 -17.20 15.38
C LEU A 1041 -19.81 -16.98 15.85
N LEU A 1042 -19.99 -16.82 17.15
CA LEU A 1042 -21.27 -16.39 17.72
C LEU A 1042 -21.13 -14.91 18.07
N GLU A 1043 -21.90 -14.06 17.39
CA GLU A 1043 -22.08 -12.64 17.73
C GLU A 1043 -23.51 -12.47 18.27
N ASP A 1044 -23.67 -12.13 19.55
CA ASP A 1044 -24.98 -11.96 20.21
C ASP A 1044 -25.93 -13.15 19.98
N ASP A 1045 -25.45 -14.38 20.20
CA ASP A 1045 -26.15 -15.66 19.92
C ASP A 1045 -26.53 -15.89 18.45
N THR A 1046 -26.05 -15.05 17.53
CA THR A 1046 -26.24 -15.20 16.08
C THR A 1046 -24.96 -15.76 15.44
N PRO A 1047 -25.06 -16.86 14.67
CA PRO A 1047 -23.90 -17.41 13.96
C PRO A 1047 -23.48 -16.49 12.82
N VAL A 1048 -22.27 -15.94 12.92
CA VAL A 1048 -21.56 -15.17 11.87
C VAL A 1048 -20.42 -16.04 11.35
N TRP A 1049 -20.05 -15.88 10.08
CA TRP A 1049 -18.98 -16.67 9.46
C TRP A 1049 -17.84 -15.76 9.03
N LEU A 1050 -16.60 -16.12 9.37
CA LEU A 1050 -15.38 -15.43 8.97
C LEU A 1050 -14.56 -16.33 8.06
N TRP A 1051 -14.13 -15.82 6.91
CA TRP A 1051 -13.20 -16.50 6.02
C TRP A 1051 -11.77 -16.03 6.29
N GLU A 1052 -10.85 -16.98 6.43
CA GLU A 1052 -9.42 -16.78 6.64
C GLU A 1052 -8.66 -17.40 5.46
N ASP A 1053 -7.87 -16.61 4.75
CA ASP A 1053 -6.94 -17.12 3.73
C ASP A 1053 -5.75 -17.83 4.40
N ARG A 1054 -5.48 -19.08 4.00
CA ARG A 1054 -4.37 -19.94 4.44
C ARG A 1054 -3.27 -20.07 3.38
N GLY A 1055 -3.29 -19.20 2.38
CA GLY A 1055 -2.29 -19.12 1.32
C GLY A 1055 -2.29 -20.35 0.42
N THR A 1056 -1.25 -20.43 -0.40
CA THR A 1056 -1.05 -21.52 -1.37
C THR A 1056 0.08 -22.43 -0.90
N PRO A 1057 -0.11 -23.75 -0.77
CA PRO A 1057 0.96 -24.67 -0.39
C PRO A 1057 2.13 -24.57 -1.36
N GLY A 1058 3.33 -24.26 -0.86
CA GLY A 1058 4.56 -24.20 -1.66
C GLY A 1058 4.53 -23.32 -2.92
N GLU A 1059 3.64 -22.33 -2.99
CA GLU A 1059 3.34 -21.55 -4.20
C GLU A 1059 2.89 -22.39 -5.41
N THR A 1060 2.44 -23.64 -5.20
CA THR A 1060 1.91 -24.52 -6.25
C THR A 1060 0.37 -24.55 -6.23
N SER A 1061 -0.26 -24.71 -7.39
CA SER A 1061 -1.69 -25.03 -7.44
C SER A 1061 -1.99 -26.38 -6.78
N ILE A 1062 -3.13 -26.50 -6.12
CA ILE A 1062 -3.57 -27.77 -5.51
C ILE A 1062 -4.11 -28.71 -6.59
N ALA A 1063 -3.54 -29.91 -6.67
CA ALA A 1063 -3.94 -30.94 -7.61
C ALA A 1063 -5.08 -31.81 -7.06
N SER A 1064 -5.07 -32.09 -5.76
CA SER A 1064 -6.04 -32.98 -5.12
C SER A 1064 -6.07 -32.79 -3.61
N THR A 1065 -7.23 -32.94 -2.96
CA THR A 1065 -7.34 -32.95 -1.50
C THR A 1065 -7.05 -34.36 -0.94
N VAL A 1066 -6.39 -34.45 0.21
CA VAL A 1066 -6.16 -35.74 0.90
C VAL A 1066 -7.12 -35.91 2.07
N GLY A 1067 -7.24 -34.88 2.92
CA GLY A 1067 -8.17 -34.88 4.03
C GLY A 1067 -7.59 -34.22 5.27
N PHE A 1068 -8.30 -34.35 6.40
CA PHE A 1068 -7.92 -33.74 7.68
C PHE A 1068 -8.01 -34.76 8.80
N VAL A 1069 -7.23 -34.51 9.85
CA VAL A 1069 -7.25 -35.29 11.09
C VAL A 1069 -6.91 -34.40 12.28
N PRO A 1070 -7.52 -34.61 13.46
CA PRO A 1070 -7.00 -34.03 14.70
C PRO A 1070 -5.55 -34.51 14.91
N TYR A 1071 -4.65 -33.63 15.36
CA TYR A 1071 -3.26 -34.02 15.61
C TYR A 1071 -2.60 -33.05 16.61
N GLN A 1072 -2.03 -33.60 17.69
CA GLN A 1072 -1.29 -32.84 18.72
C GLN A 1072 -2.03 -31.63 19.32
N GLY A 1073 -3.36 -31.70 19.48
CA GLY A 1073 -4.16 -30.60 20.04
C GLY A 1073 -4.55 -29.51 19.03
N ASP A 1074 -4.15 -29.68 17.76
CA ASP A 1074 -4.56 -28.90 16.59
C ASP A 1074 -5.22 -29.84 15.55
N TYR A 1075 -5.41 -29.34 14.33
CA TYR A 1075 -5.81 -30.12 13.15
C TYR A 1075 -4.67 -30.13 12.13
N LEU A 1076 -4.46 -31.28 11.49
CA LEU A 1076 -3.56 -31.46 10.34
C LEU A 1076 -4.42 -31.48 9.08
N THR A 1077 -4.08 -30.67 8.08
CA THR A 1077 -4.82 -30.56 6.82
C THR A 1077 -3.92 -30.93 5.69
N ALA A 1078 -4.22 -31.99 4.96
CA ALA A 1078 -3.34 -32.49 3.90
C ALA A 1078 -3.91 -32.29 2.49
N VAL A 1079 -3.07 -31.79 1.59
CA VAL A 1079 -3.35 -31.61 0.15
C VAL A 1079 -2.18 -32.10 -0.71
N ILE A 1080 -2.45 -32.44 -1.96
CA ILE A 1080 -1.43 -32.75 -2.97
C ILE A 1080 -1.25 -31.52 -3.86
N GLY A 1081 -0.02 -31.01 -3.94
CA GLY A 1081 0.36 -29.94 -4.86
C GLY A 1081 0.54 -30.45 -6.29
N ALA A 1082 0.41 -29.56 -7.27
CA ALA A 1082 0.72 -29.85 -8.68
C ALA A 1082 2.21 -30.12 -8.94
N ASP A 1083 3.08 -29.75 -8.00
CA ASP A 1083 4.47 -30.21 -7.89
C ASP A 1083 4.61 -31.71 -7.58
N GLY A 1084 3.51 -32.38 -7.21
CA GLY A 1084 3.49 -33.81 -6.87
C GLY A 1084 3.92 -34.10 -5.43
N HIS A 1085 4.01 -33.09 -4.57
CA HIS A 1085 4.30 -33.21 -3.14
C HIS A 1085 3.02 -33.26 -2.31
N LEU A 1086 3.14 -33.85 -1.12
CA LEU A 1086 2.12 -33.75 -0.07
C LEU A 1086 2.44 -32.55 0.81
N TRP A 1087 1.47 -31.69 1.03
CA TRP A 1087 1.57 -30.51 1.89
C TRP A 1087 0.59 -30.65 3.07
N ALA A 1088 1.00 -30.28 4.29
CA ALA A 1088 0.18 -30.50 5.51
C ALA A 1088 0.16 -29.35 6.53
#